data_AF-A0A818TI78-F1
#
_entry.id   AF-A0A818TI78-F1
#
_cell.length_a   1.000
_cell.length_b   1.000
_cell.length_c   1.000
_cell.angle_alpha   90.00
_cell.angle_beta   90.00
_cell.angle_gamma   90.00
#
_symmetry.space_group_name_H-M   'P 1'
#
loop_
_entity.id
_entity.type
_entity.pdbx_description
1 polymer ?
#
loop_
_entity_poly.entity_id
_entity_poly.type
_entity_poly.pdbx_seq_one_letter_code
_entity_poly.pdbx_strand_id
1 'polypeptide(L)'
;MYYCIAKLIFVALLSCSFLSVSEQQYTPDWTSLDARPLPRWYDESKIGIFIHWGLYSVPAVSTEWMWWYWQGTNPHEDIIAYMKKNYPPDWTYANFGPQFRADLFDPNEWADLFAASGAKYVVLTSKHHEGYAMWPSTFNFNWNSMHVGPKRNLLGDLAAAIRNRTNLVFGLYYSLFEWFNPVYLQDKSNNFTTQYFPQTKALPELKELVETYKPEIVWSDGEWQAPDTYWKAAQFLAWLYNESPVKDTVVVNDRWGRDTPCKHGDFYTCADRYNPGYLIEHKWENAFTIDKISWGYRPAANIQDYMTIEEMLKEIVITISTGGNALINVGPNMYGKISPIFQERLRQMGSWLQVNGEAIYATKPWKYQNDTINPNVWYTSSKDNKFVYAFLLIWPKDSNEIILGAPLSSPRTIVTLLGSSADSVPCHIASGDRGIVIDVSAIKLHLLQSEWTWTFKLENLLPDDKYEIFNRSHLNNSSIDHHFETFSNHNHSSIRKTRSKSIIHATIRPLRTSHPINNNSIQRNNNKLFSISNIINTDDYRDQSENSSIIQKSSEFQTNSMNFVSVNKIHRHFLLQPQTFENKRNDLYVTVSKIRKFRLKSSKVAHHARKNVWSDNFNTTNDHHQDSKNNQKKLYSKQCLAALIISILLVIAVIITTLLIFLIKPQTTSTSTSSTKVAVLRWNTSGITIAGITTMSGNTSNQLNQPWDLALDWSNALYVTDQRNNRVQKFLMDISTGTTVAGQANATGGLTLNYLRGPLGIIVDENSNIYVSDNNNDRIVIWSNGATSGSLFAGNGTTGNSINQLDDPYGLAHDPNSDAIYIVDYNNHRIMRYFQNNSSGTLVAGGNGNGKNQTQLSLPTAIYFDSLSNSLLIVNTGAHNIVRWVLGESSWTLVAGNINGTAGISSMHLKSPTDVTLDPMGNMYVADRNNQRIQFYPVGETNGTTIAGRTGITGSNSTLFDTPSSIILDNQLNLYVVDRFNHRIQKFLRY
;
A
#
# COMPACT_ATOMS: atom_id res chain seq x y z
N MET A 1 -23.24 56.14 -22.89
CA MET A 1 -21.95 56.08 -23.65
C MET A 1 -20.74 56.29 -22.73
N TYR A 2 -20.60 57.43 -22.04
CA TYR A 2 -19.48 57.70 -21.11
C TYR A 2 -19.18 56.57 -20.11
N TYR A 3 -20.21 55.96 -19.50
CA TYR A 3 -20.05 54.86 -18.54
C TYR A 3 -19.42 53.58 -19.15
N CYS A 4 -19.61 53.34 -20.45
CA CYS A 4 -19.02 52.21 -21.16
C CYS A 4 -17.56 52.48 -21.53
N ILE A 5 -17.23 53.72 -21.91
CA ILE A 5 -15.87 54.16 -22.23
C ILE A 5 -15.01 54.14 -20.95
N ALA A 6 -15.55 54.60 -19.82
CA ALA A 6 -14.87 54.51 -18.52
C ALA A 6 -14.54 53.07 -18.12
N LYS A 7 -15.48 52.12 -18.29
CA LYS A 7 -15.21 50.68 -18.06
C LYS A 7 -14.17 50.10 -19.01
N LEU A 8 -14.20 50.45 -20.29
CA LEU A 8 -13.21 50.00 -21.27
C LEU A 8 -11.80 50.53 -20.96
N ILE A 9 -11.67 51.78 -20.53
CA ILE A 9 -10.39 52.36 -20.10
C ILE A 9 -9.90 51.72 -18.80
N PHE A 10 -10.79 51.43 -17.84
CA PHE A 10 -10.44 50.75 -16.59
C PHE A 10 -9.98 49.30 -16.83
N VAL A 11 -10.65 48.56 -17.72
CA VAL A 11 -10.21 47.21 -18.13
C VAL A 11 -8.89 47.27 -18.93
N ALA A 12 -8.71 48.27 -19.81
CA ALA A 12 -7.46 48.46 -20.54
C ALA A 12 -6.26 48.74 -19.62
N LEU A 13 -6.44 49.59 -18.60
CA LEU A 13 -5.41 49.90 -17.60
C LEU A 13 -5.10 48.70 -16.68
N LEU A 14 -6.10 47.89 -16.34
CA LEU A 14 -5.89 46.61 -15.66
C LEU A 14 -5.13 45.60 -16.53
N SER A 15 -5.34 45.58 -17.85
CA SER A 15 -4.58 44.73 -18.78
C SER A 15 -3.21 45.28 -19.20
N CYS A 16 -2.87 46.53 -18.88
CA CYS A 16 -1.49 47.04 -18.98
C CYS A 16 -0.71 46.90 -17.66
N SER A 17 -1.31 46.27 -16.65
CA SER A 17 -0.66 45.92 -15.37
C SER A 17 -0.25 44.44 -15.33
N PHE A 18 -0.04 43.80 -16.49
CA PHE A 18 0.73 42.56 -16.52
C PHE A 18 2.15 42.88 -16.11
N LEU A 19 2.46 42.51 -14.86
CA LEU A 19 3.80 42.51 -14.32
C LEU A 19 4.77 41.97 -15.37
N SER A 20 5.76 42.79 -15.71
CA SER A 20 7.03 42.28 -16.20
C SER A 20 7.60 41.41 -15.08
N VAL A 21 7.20 40.15 -15.04
CA VAL A 21 7.90 39.11 -14.29
C VAL A 21 9.29 39.10 -14.90
N SER A 22 10.25 39.69 -14.20
CA SER A 22 11.65 39.42 -14.45
C SER A 22 11.80 37.92 -14.27
N GLU A 23 12.01 37.20 -15.37
CA GLU A 23 12.38 35.80 -15.32
C GLU A 23 13.63 35.71 -14.45
N GLN A 24 13.49 35.13 -13.26
CA GLN A 24 14.53 35.21 -12.23
C GLN A 24 15.67 34.29 -12.66
N GLN A 25 16.69 34.89 -13.26
CA GLN A 25 17.84 34.15 -13.75
C GLN A 25 18.72 33.70 -12.57
N TYR A 26 18.82 32.39 -12.38
CA TYR A 26 19.62 31.78 -11.32
C TYR A 26 21.10 31.75 -11.71
N THR A 27 21.99 32.32 -10.89
CA THR A 27 23.44 32.23 -11.08
C THR A 27 23.98 30.91 -10.54
N PRO A 28 25.13 30.41 -11.05
CA PRO A 28 25.71 29.13 -10.63
C PRO A 28 26.45 29.25 -9.29
N ASP A 29 25.72 29.65 -8.26
CA ASP A 29 26.15 29.72 -6.86
C ASP A 29 24.97 29.38 -5.93
N TRP A 30 25.26 28.79 -4.78
CA TRP A 30 24.23 28.29 -3.86
C TRP A 30 23.31 29.38 -3.30
N THR A 31 23.80 30.62 -3.14
CA THR A 31 22.95 31.73 -2.64
C THR A 31 21.83 32.06 -3.63
N SER A 32 22.11 32.01 -4.93
CA SER A 32 21.09 32.18 -5.96
C SER A 32 20.19 30.95 -6.11
N LEU A 33 20.77 29.74 -6.07
CA LEU A 33 20.04 28.49 -6.31
C LEU A 33 19.08 28.16 -5.17
N ASP A 34 19.50 28.27 -3.91
CA ASP A 34 18.67 27.98 -2.73
C ASP A 34 17.60 29.06 -2.49
N ALA A 35 17.69 30.22 -3.16
CA ALA A 35 16.65 31.25 -3.17
C ALA A 35 15.47 30.92 -4.13
N ARG A 36 15.53 29.81 -4.86
CA ARG A 36 14.45 29.34 -5.73
C ARG A 36 13.23 28.92 -4.90
N PRO A 37 12.01 29.41 -5.23
CA PRO A 37 10.81 28.99 -4.53
C PRO A 37 10.43 27.55 -4.89
N LEU A 38 10.17 26.73 -3.87
CA LEU A 38 9.76 25.34 -4.05
C LEU A 38 8.46 25.24 -4.89
N PRO A 39 8.45 24.45 -6.00
CA PRO A 39 7.24 24.18 -6.77
C PRO A 39 6.12 23.57 -5.90
N ARG A 40 4.95 24.24 -5.90
CA ARG A 40 3.82 23.88 -5.02
C ARG A 40 3.38 22.43 -5.11
N TRP A 41 3.45 21.84 -6.31
CA TRP A 41 3.03 20.46 -6.53
C TRP A 41 3.82 19.49 -5.65
N TYR A 42 5.10 19.76 -5.39
CA TYR A 42 5.97 18.87 -4.63
C TYR A 42 5.59 18.84 -3.14
N ASP A 43 5.40 20.01 -2.52
CA ASP A 43 4.92 20.03 -1.12
C ASP A 43 3.46 19.55 -1.01
N GLU A 44 2.61 19.79 -2.00
CA GLU A 44 1.22 19.35 -1.94
C GLU A 44 1.07 17.83 -2.19
N SER A 45 2.07 17.17 -2.80
CA SER A 45 2.06 15.75 -3.19
C SER A 45 2.23 14.75 -2.04
N LYS A 46 3.09 15.05 -1.06
CA LYS A 46 3.44 14.24 0.14
C LYS A 46 3.97 12.81 -0.05
N ILE A 47 3.49 12.02 -1.00
CA ILE A 47 3.81 10.59 -1.14
C ILE A 47 4.23 10.28 -2.58
N GLY A 48 5.40 9.64 -2.71
CA GLY A 48 5.93 9.14 -3.97
C GLY A 48 6.45 7.70 -3.88
N ILE A 49 6.66 7.07 -5.04
CA ILE A 49 7.22 5.72 -5.16
C ILE A 49 8.65 5.78 -5.69
N PHE A 50 9.60 5.15 -4.99
CA PHE A 50 10.96 4.93 -5.47
C PHE A 50 11.03 3.55 -6.13
N ILE A 51 11.84 3.40 -7.18
CA ILE A 51 12.05 2.12 -7.84
C ILE A 51 13.55 1.91 -8.06
N HIS A 52 14.14 1.01 -7.28
CA HIS A 52 15.51 0.53 -7.50
C HIS A 52 15.48 -0.72 -8.39
N TRP A 53 15.65 -0.47 -9.69
CA TRP A 53 15.73 -1.50 -10.72
C TRP A 53 16.95 -1.26 -11.63
N GLY A 54 17.80 -2.28 -11.74
CA GLY A 54 19.05 -2.23 -12.50
C GLY A 54 19.63 -3.63 -12.70
N LEU A 55 20.86 -3.69 -13.20
CA LEU A 55 21.53 -4.93 -13.56
C LEU A 55 21.83 -5.81 -12.33
N TYR A 56 22.04 -5.22 -11.16
CA TYR A 56 22.11 -5.92 -9.87
C TYR A 56 20.92 -6.84 -9.56
N SER A 57 19.75 -6.62 -10.18
CA SER A 57 18.58 -7.51 -10.04
C SER A 57 18.73 -8.88 -10.73
N VAL A 58 19.82 -9.10 -11.49
CA VAL A 58 20.18 -10.40 -12.10
C VAL A 58 20.88 -11.33 -11.09
N PRO A 59 22.03 -10.98 -10.48
CA PRO A 59 22.62 -11.80 -9.41
C PRO A 59 21.78 -11.78 -8.13
N ALA A 60 21.10 -10.67 -7.85
CA ALA A 60 20.09 -10.53 -6.79
C ALA A 60 20.49 -11.17 -5.43
N VAL A 61 21.67 -10.81 -4.93
CA VAL A 61 22.23 -11.37 -3.68
C VAL A 61 22.81 -10.25 -2.82
N SER A 62 22.63 -10.36 -1.51
CA SER A 62 22.78 -9.26 -0.55
C SER A 62 21.90 -8.05 -0.92
N THR A 63 22.42 -7.03 -1.61
CA THR A 63 21.67 -5.82 -2.01
C THR A 63 22.08 -5.33 -3.40
N GLU A 64 21.52 -4.21 -3.85
CA GLU A 64 21.98 -3.45 -5.04
C GLU A 64 23.48 -3.07 -5.02
N TRP A 65 24.14 -3.12 -3.85
CA TRP A 65 25.60 -2.93 -3.69
C TRP A 65 26.44 -4.18 -4.01
N MET A 66 25.82 -5.27 -4.46
CA MET A 66 26.45 -6.55 -4.82
C MET A 66 27.81 -6.41 -5.54
N TRP A 67 27.91 -5.58 -6.59
CA TRP A 67 29.18 -5.44 -7.34
C TRP A 67 30.30 -4.83 -6.49
N TRP A 68 29.98 -3.84 -5.66
CA TRP A 68 30.93 -3.26 -4.72
C TRP A 68 31.34 -4.26 -3.63
N TYR A 69 30.40 -5.04 -3.09
CA TYR A 69 30.72 -6.10 -2.14
C TYR A 69 31.49 -7.27 -2.77
N TRP A 70 31.50 -7.41 -4.09
CA TRP A 70 32.29 -8.42 -4.79
C TRP A 70 33.70 -7.94 -5.18
N GLN A 71 33.85 -6.69 -5.64
CA GLN A 71 35.09 -6.19 -6.27
C GLN A 71 35.59 -4.84 -5.74
N GLY A 72 34.93 -4.26 -4.74
CA GLY A 72 35.33 -3.01 -4.09
C GLY A 72 36.58 -3.15 -3.22
N THR A 73 36.91 -2.09 -2.47
CA THR A 73 38.15 -2.03 -1.66
C THR A 73 38.19 -2.99 -0.47
N ASN A 74 37.04 -3.50 -0.03
CA ASN A 74 36.92 -4.51 1.02
C ASN A 74 35.77 -5.47 0.66
N PRO A 75 36.01 -6.46 -0.23
CA PRO A 75 34.97 -7.33 -0.71
C PRO A 75 34.56 -8.36 0.37
N HIS A 76 33.28 -8.73 0.40
CA HIS A 76 32.73 -9.60 1.41
C HIS A 76 32.93 -11.08 1.04
N GLU A 77 33.32 -11.90 2.02
CA GLU A 77 33.68 -13.31 1.77
C GLU A 77 32.49 -14.18 1.33
N ASP A 78 31.30 -13.91 1.85
CA ASP A 78 30.05 -14.57 1.48
C ASP A 78 29.67 -14.29 0.02
N ILE A 79 29.85 -13.04 -0.44
CA ILE A 79 29.65 -12.64 -1.83
C ILE A 79 30.69 -13.28 -2.75
N ILE A 80 31.97 -13.29 -2.37
CA ILE A 80 33.01 -14.00 -3.13
C ILE A 80 32.69 -15.50 -3.23
N ALA A 81 32.25 -16.13 -2.12
CA ALA A 81 31.89 -17.54 -2.09
C ALA A 81 30.65 -17.83 -2.95
N TYR A 82 29.61 -16.98 -2.88
CA TYR A 82 28.44 -17.05 -3.74
C TYR A 82 28.84 -16.96 -5.21
N MET A 83 29.70 -15.99 -5.58
CA MET A 83 30.14 -15.82 -6.96
C MET A 83 30.93 -17.03 -7.47
N LYS A 84 31.88 -17.54 -6.69
CA LYS A 84 32.66 -18.75 -7.01
C LYS A 84 31.80 -20.02 -7.10
N LYS A 85 30.70 -20.09 -6.35
CA LYS A 85 29.79 -21.26 -6.32
C LYS A 85 28.84 -21.28 -7.52
N ASN A 86 28.34 -20.12 -7.94
CA ASN A 86 27.24 -20.03 -8.90
C ASN A 86 27.68 -19.62 -10.33
N TYR A 87 28.90 -19.10 -10.51
CA TYR A 87 29.38 -18.60 -11.82
C TYR A 87 30.79 -19.11 -12.16
N PRO A 88 31.17 -19.13 -13.46
CA PRO A 88 32.52 -19.48 -13.91
C PRO A 88 33.65 -18.66 -13.25
N PRO A 89 34.88 -19.20 -13.14
CA PRO A 89 36.01 -18.52 -12.49
C PRO A 89 36.44 -17.18 -13.13
N ASP A 90 36.14 -16.99 -14.42
CA ASP A 90 36.43 -15.80 -15.22
C ASP A 90 35.23 -14.85 -15.37
N TRP A 91 34.14 -15.10 -14.62
CA TRP A 91 32.94 -14.29 -14.68
C TRP A 91 33.19 -12.84 -14.23
N THR A 92 32.67 -11.89 -15.00
CA THR A 92 32.71 -10.44 -14.72
C THR A 92 31.30 -9.88 -14.60
N TYR A 93 31.16 -8.68 -14.03
CA TYR A 93 29.85 -8.04 -13.90
C TYR A 93 29.16 -7.80 -15.27
N ALA A 94 29.95 -7.56 -16.32
CA ALA A 94 29.44 -7.39 -17.68
C ALA A 94 28.73 -8.65 -18.23
N ASN A 95 29.07 -9.84 -17.73
CA ASN A 95 28.43 -11.09 -18.14
C ASN A 95 26.97 -11.23 -17.63
N PHE A 96 26.55 -10.42 -16.66
CA PHE A 96 25.13 -10.30 -16.28
C PHE A 96 24.30 -9.52 -17.31
N GLY A 97 24.90 -8.60 -18.06
CA GLY A 97 24.20 -7.70 -18.98
C GLY A 97 23.20 -8.41 -19.91
N PRO A 98 23.62 -9.46 -20.64
CA PRO A 98 22.71 -10.24 -21.50
C PRO A 98 21.60 -11.01 -20.78
N GLN A 99 21.70 -11.21 -19.46
CA GLN A 99 20.70 -11.90 -18.65
C GLN A 99 19.63 -10.97 -18.08
N PHE A 100 19.84 -9.65 -18.11
CA PHE A 100 18.80 -8.69 -17.75
C PHE A 100 17.74 -8.68 -18.86
N ARG A 101 16.59 -9.32 -18.60
CA ARG A 101 15.62 -9.68 -19.66
C ARG A 101 14.45 -8.70 -19.80
N ALA A 102 13.93 -8.16 -18.69
CA ALA A 102 12.77 -7.27 -18.67
C ALA A 102 11.57 -7.73 -19.55
N ASP A 103 11.40 -9.04 -19.73
CA ASP A 103 10.41 -9.63 -20.65
C ASP A 103 9.00 -9.71 -20.07
N LEU A 104 8.89 -9.59 -18.74
CA LEU A 104 7.64 -9.47 -17.99
C LEU A 104 7.39 -8.02 -17.51
N PHE A 105 8.18 -7.06 -17.99
CA PHE A 105 7.99 -5.64 -17.73
C PHE A 105 6.81 -5.09 -18.55
N ASP A 106 5.69 -4.83 -17.88
CA ASP A 106 4.61 -4.00 -18.42
C ASP A 106 4.61 -2.63 -17.72
N PRO A 107 4.98 -1.54 -18.41
CA PRO A 107 4.98 -0.20 -17.82
C PRO A 107 3.57 0.29 -17.48
N ASN A 108 2.51 -0.25 -18.10
CA ASN A 108 1.13 0.09 -17.79
C ASN A 108 0.68 -0.57 -16.48
N GLU A 109 1.06 -1.84 -16.25
CA GLU A 109 0.81 -2.54 -14.98
C GLU A 109 1.49 -1.81 -13.81
N TRP A 110 2.71 -1.32 -14.02
CA TRP A 110 3.42 -0.49 -13.05
C TRP A 110 2.71 0.86 -12.82
N ALA A 111 2.36 1.58 -13.88
CA ALA A 111 1.65 2.86 -13.78
C ALA A 111 0.30 2.71 -13.05
N ASP A 112 -0.48 1.67 -13.36
CA ASP A 112 -1.75 1.37 -12.71
C ASP A 112 -1.56 0.99 -11.24
N LEU A 113 -0.50 0.25 -10.90
CA LEU A 113 -0.16 -0.07 -9.51
C LEU A 113 0.21 1.19 -8.70
N PHE A 114 1.05 2.07 -9.25
CA PHE A 114 1.46 3.30 -8.57
C PHE A 114 0.34 4.33 -8.48
N ALA A 115 -0.59 4.35 -9.44
CA ALA A 115 -1.81 5.15 -9.33
C ALA A 115 -2.75 4.58 -8.25
N ALA A 116 -2.92 3.25 -8.22
CA ALA A 116 -3.73 2.56 -7.21
C ALA A 116 -3.16 2.67 -5.79
N SER A 117 -1.86 2.96 -5.62
CA SER A 117 -1.25 3.20 -4.31
C SER A 117 -1.55 4.59 -3.73
N GLY A 118 -2.21 5.47 -4.49
CA GLY A 118 -2.52 6.83 -4.09
C GLY A 118 -1.36 7.82 -4.22
N ALA A 119 -0.13 7.36 -4.51
CA ALA A 119 1.03 8.22 -4.70
C ALA A 119 0.79 9.35 -5.72
N LYS A 120 1.60 10.41 -5.65
CA LYS A 120 1.51 11.59 -6.52
C LYS A 120 2.72 11.77 -7.42
N TYR A 121 3.81 11.05 -7.15
CA TYR A 121 4.99 11.02 -8.01
C TYR A 121 5.70 9.66 -7.97
N VAL A 122 6.58 9.43 -8.94
CA VAL A 122 7.40 8.23 -9.05
C VAL A 122 8.83 8.59 -9.44
N VAL A 123 9.82 7.95 -8.83
CA VAL A 123 11.26 8.13 -9.08
C VAL A 123 11.86 6.78 -9.46
N LEU A 124 12.27 6.61 -10.71
CA LEU A 124 12.98 5.40 -11.18
C LEU A 124 14.48 5.62 -11.18
N THR A 125 15.27 4.62 -10.73
CA THR A 125 16.72 4.59 -10.96
C THR A 125 17.04 4.56 -12.45
N SER A 126 17.43 5.71 -13.02
CA SER A 126 17.87 5.79 -14.42
C SER A 126 19.18 5.02 -14.63
N LYS A 127 20.10 5.19 -13.69
CA LYS A 127 21.42 4.58 -13.61
C LYS A 127 21.87 4.59 -12.15
N HIS A 128 22.22 3.43 -11.61
CA HIS A 128 22.81 3.28 -10.27
C HIS A 128 24.34 3.30 -10.34
N HIS A 129 25.04 3.14 -9.21
CA HIS A 129 26.52 3.18 -9.11
C HIS A 129 27.26 2.17 -10.03
N GLU A 130 26.57 1.15 -10.54
CA GLU A 130 27.06 0.21 -11.56
C GLU A 130 27.21 0.81 -12.98
N GLY A 131 26.72 2.03 -13.20
CA GLY A 131 26.85 2.74 -14.47
C GLY A 131 26.01 2.19 -15.63
N TYR A 132 25.20 1.15 -15.42
CA TYR A 132 24.32 0.60 -16.44
C TYR A 132 23.09 1.49 -16.63
N ALA A 133 22.95 2.08 -17.83
CA ALA A 133 21.85 3.00 -18.10
C ALA A 133 20.58 2.25 -18.54
N MET A 134 19.45 2.58 -17.91
CA MET A 134 18.13 1.98 -18.19
C MET A 134 17.44 2.61 -19.42
N TRP A 135 18.19 3.37 -20.24
CA TRP A 135 17.74 4.03 -21.47
C TRP A 135 18.86 4.02 -22.54
N PRO A 136 18.60 4.33 -23.83
CA PRO A 136 19.61 4.41 -24.89
C PRO A 136 20.53 5.63 -24.78
N SER A 137 21.27 5.77 -23.67
CA SER A 137 22.26 6.84 -23.50
C SER A 137 23.35 6.76 -24.55
N THR A 138 23.62 7.90 -25.20
CA THR A 138 24.76 8.04 -26.12
C THR A 138 26.11 8.01 -25.38
N PHE A 139 26.11 8.29 -24.07
CA PHE A 139 27.28 8.28 -23.20
C PHE A 139 27.55 6.91 -22.55
N ASN A 140 26.60 5.96 -22.57
CA ASN A 140 26.78 4.56 -22.14
C ASN A 140 26.89 3.62 -23.35
N PHE A 141 27.85 3.85 -24.25
CA PHE A 141 28.07 2.98 -25.41
C PHE A 141 28.30 1.52 -24.96
N ASN A 142 27.53 0.58 -25.53
CA ASN A 142 27.48 -0.84 -25.14
C ASN A 142 27.18 -1.16 -23.66
N TRP A 143 26.76 -0.20 -22.83
CA TRP A 143 26.48 -0.41 -21.41
C TRP A 143 25.11 0.16 -20.98
N ASN A 144 24.08 -0.20 -21.75
CA ASN A 144 22.71 0.24 -21.51
C ASN A 144 21.66 -0.78 -21.99
N SER A 145 20.42 -0.61 -21.52
CA SER A 145 19.24 -1.46 -21.80
C SER A 145 18.89 -1.68 -23.28
N MET A 146 19.24 -0.74 -24.16
CA MET A 146 19.00 -0.86 -25.61
C MET A 146 20.15 -1.61 -26.32
N HIS A 147 21.39 -1.44 -25.85
CA HIS A 147 22.56 -2.11 -26.42
C HIS A 147 22.80 -3.52 -25.87
N VAL A 148 22.52 -3.78 -24.59
CA VAL A 148 22.80 -5.05 -23.89
C VAL A 148 21.64 -5.39 -22.96
N GLY A 149 21.22 -6.66 -22.92
CA GLY A 149 20.04 -7.09 -22.17
C GLY A 149 18.76 -6.95 -23.00
N PRO A 150 17.74 -6.20 -22.54
CA PRO A 150 16.36 -6.31 -23.03
C PRO A 150 16.10 -5.69 -24.41
N LYS A 151 17.04 -4.92 -24.97
CA LYS A 151 16.90 -4.19 -26.24
C LYS A 151 15.72 -3.21 -26.23
N ARG A 152 15.45 -2.59 -25.08
CA ARG A 152 14.23 -1.82 -24.80
C ARG A 152 14.54 -0.54 -24.01
N ASN A 153 13.87 0.58 -24.34
CA ASN A 153 14.01 1.84 -23.62
C ASN A 153 13.09 1.85 -22.39
N LEU A 154 13.56 1.29 -21.28
CA LEU A 154 12.75 1.06 -20.08
C LEU A 154 12.26 2.38 -19.45
N LEU A 155 13.08 3.43 -19.48
CA LEU A 155 12.69 4.77 -19.01
C LEU A 155 11.62 5.41 -19.90
N GLY A 156 11.81 5.38 -21.21
CA GLY A 156 10.85 5.96 -22.16
C GLY A 156 9.47 5.30 -22.05
N ASP A 157 9.46 3.98 -21.91
CA ASP A 157 8.25 3.18 -21.76
C ASP A 157 7.50 3.49 -20.45
N LEU A 158 8.20 3.56 -19.31
CA LEU A 158 7.56 3.93 -18.04
C LEU A 158 7.09 5.39 -18.04
N ALA A 159 7.92 6.32 -18.53
CA ALA A 159 7.58 7.74 -18.61
C ALA A 159 6.33 7.98 -19.48
N ALA A 160 6.19 7.23 -20.58
CA ALA A 160 5.02 7.28 -21.44
C ALA A 160 3.78 6.68 -20.73
N ALA A 161 3.89 5.52 -20.09
CA ALA A 161 2.76 4.90 -19.39
C ALA A 161 2.24 5.77 -18.24
N ILE A 162 3.15 6.32 -17.42
CA ILE A 162 2.83 7.24 -16.33
C ILE A 162 2.03 8.44 -16.84
N ARG A 163 2.56 9.15 -17.84
CA ARG A 163 1.92 10.36 -18.40
C ARG A 163 0.61 10.10 -19.15
N ASN A 164 0.46 8.93 -19.77
CA ASN A 164 -0.71 8.62 -20.59
C ASN A 164 -1.87 8.00 -19.78
N ARG A 165 -1.60 7.45 -18.59
CA ARG A 165 -2.59 6.68 -17.80
C ARG A 165 -2.90 7.28 -16.44
N THR A 166 -2.05 8.14 -15.90
CA THR A 166 -2.10 8.56 -14.50
C THR A 166 -1.90 10.06 -14.34
N ASN A 167 -2.20 10.57 -13.15
CA ASN A 167 -1.83 11.93 -12.74
C ASN A 167 -0.53 11.95 -11.91
N LEU A 168 0.29 10.88 -11.97
CA LEU A 168 1.58 10.82 -11.29
C LEU A 168 2.59 11.72 -11.99
N VAL A 169 3.33 12.49 -11.20
CA VAL A 169 4.49 13.24 -11.65
C VAL A 169 5.68 12.28 -11.84
N PHE A 170 6.35 12.36 -13.00
CA PHE A 170 7.46 11.48 -13.34
C PHE A 170 8.81 12.11 -12.97
N GLY A 171 9.60 11.42 -12.17
CA GLY A 171 10.94 11.79 -11.73
C GLY A 171 11.97 10.68 -11.98
N LEU A 172 13.25 11.03 -11.89
CA LEU A 172 14.36 10.11 -12.14
C LEU A 172 15.46 10.28 -11.09
N TYR A 173 15.92 9.15 -10.56
CA TYR A 173 17.16 9.07 -9.80
C TYR A 173 18.34 8.95 -10.75
N TYR A 174 19.47 9.55 -10.40
CA TYR A 174 20.71 9.46 -11.14
C TYR A 174 21.92 9.39 -10.20
N SER A 175 22.71 8.32 -10.29
CA SER A 175 24.00 8.31 -9.59
C SER A 175 25.06 9.14 -10.32
N LEU A 176 25.63 10.09 -9.59
CA LEU A 176 26.69 10.98 -10.06
C LEU A 176 27.97 10.24 -10.46
N PHE A 177 28.31 9.12 -9.78
CA PHE A 177 29.52 8.35 -10.05
C PHE A 177 29.23 6.92 -10.53
N GLU A 178 30.30 6.23 -10.96
CA GLU A 178 30.27 4.83 -11.38
C GLU A 178 31.46 4.09 -10.74
N TRP A 179 31.21 3.07 -9.91
CA TRP A 179 32.21 2.45 -9.01
C TRP A 179 33.55 2.13 -9.69
N PHE A 180 33.48 1.56 -10.89
CA PHE A 180 34.63 1.03 -11.61
C PHE A 180 34.86 1.69 -12.99
N ASN A 181 34.26 2.87 -13.24
CA ASN A 181 34.51 3.60 -14.47
C ASN A 181 35.95 4.14 -14.49
N PRO A 182 36.78 3.81 -15.51
CA PRO A 182 38.19 4.22 -15.53
C PRO A 182 38.43 5.72 -15.45
N VAL A 183 37.54 6.55 -16.02
CA VAL A 183 37.67 8.01 -16.01
C VAL A 183 37.34 8.57 -14.62
N TYR A 184 36.33 8.01 -13.94
CA TYR A 184 36.03 8.36 -12.56
C TYR A 184 37.16 7.94 -11.61
N LEU A 185 37.69 6.72 -11.78
CA LEU A 185 38.84 6.23 -11.00
C LEU A 185 40.10 7.06 -11.25
N GLN A 186 40.32 7.55 -12.47
CA GLN A 186 41.41 8.47 -12.80
C GLN A 186 41.26 9.80 -12.04
N ASP A 187 40.10 10.46 -12.12
CA ASP A 187 39.86 11.71 -11.39
C ASP A 187 39.97 11.52 -9.87
N LYS A 188 39.44 10.40 -9.34
CA LYS A 188 39.59 10.01 -7.93
C LYS A 188 41.05 9.80 -7.53
N SER A 189 41.87 9.18 -8.38
CA SER A 189 43.31 9.01 -8.13
C SER A 189 44.09 10.34 -8.12
N ASN A 190 43.58 11.33 -8.85
CA ASN A 190 44.04 12.73 -8.83
C ASN A 190 43.39 13.57 -7.70
N ASN A 191 42.81 12.94 -6.68
CA ASN A 191 42.10 13.60 -5.58
C ASN A 191 41.00 14.59 -6.04
N PHE A 192 40.33 14.29 -7.15
CA PHE A 192 39.28 15.13 -7.76
C PHE A 192 39.76 16.53 -8.21
N THR A 193 41.07 16.71 -8.41
CA THR A 193 41.64 17.95 -8.99
C THR A 193 41.49 18.01 -10.51
N THR A 194 41.39 16.86 -11.18
CA THR A 194 40.92 16.75 -12.56
C THR A 194 39.41 16.48 -12.57
N GLN A 195 38.74 16.85 -13.67
CA GLN A 195 37.28 16.83 -13.81
C GLN A 195 36.86 16.19 -15.16
N TYR A 196 37.61 15.21 -15.63
CA TYR A 196 37.32 14.59 -16.94
C TYR A 196 35.98 13.87 -16.92
N PHE A 197 35.70 13.07 -15.90
CA PHE A 197 34.46 12.30 -15.79
C PHE A 197 33.20 13.16 -15.73
N PRO A 198 33.07 14.19 -14.86
CA PRO A 198 31.89 15.06 -14.89
C PRO A 198 31.73 15.80 -16.23
N GLN A 199 32.84 16.20 -16.87
CA GLN A 199 32.78 16.94 -18.14
C GLN A 199 32.43 16.09 -19.37
N THR A 200 32.97 14.87 -19.47
CA THR A 200 32.80 14.02 -20.66
C THR A 200 31.70 12.97 -20.53
N LYS A 201 31.22 12.72 -19.30
CA LYS A 201 30.28 11.65 -18.98
C LYS A 201 29.09 12.15 -18.16
N ALA A 202 29.28 12.57 -16.91
CA ALA A 202 28.15 12.73 -16.00
C ALA A 202 27.23 13.93 -16.33
N LEU A 203 27.78 15.10 -16.65
CA LEU A 203 26.98 16.30 -16.95
C LEU A 203 26.27 16.23 -18.32
N PRO A 204 26.92 15.79 -19.42
CA PRO A 204 26.22 15.60 -20.69
C PRO A 204 25.08 14.57 -20.61
N GLU A 205 25.29 13.49 -19.85
CA GLU A 205 24.30 12.44 -19.63
C GLU A 205 23.10 12.92 -18.79
N LEU A 206 23.33 13.70 -17.74
CA LEU A 206 22.27 14.37 -16.99
C LEU A 206 21.44 15.31 -17.88
N LYS A 207 22.09 16.08 -18.76
CA LYS A 207 21.38 16.94 -19.72
C LYS A 207 20.57 16.13 -20.74
N GLU A 208 21.15 15.08 -21.33
CA GLU A 208 20.45 14.16 -22.24
C GLU A 208 19.19 13.58 -21.58
N LEU A 209 19.32 13.12 -20.32
CA LEU A 209 18.23 12.56 -19.53
C LEU A 209 17.12 13.59 -19.26
N VAL A 210 17.47 14.82 -18.87
CA VAL A 210 16.50 15.90 -18.61
C VAL A 210 15.80 16.35 -19.90
N GLU A 211 16.54 16.56 -20.99
CA GLU A 211 15.98 16.97 -22.28
C GLU A 211 15.06 15.90 -22.89
N THR A 212 15.45 14.62 -22.79
CA THR A 212 14.72 13.50 -23.38
C THR A 212 13.48 13.13 -22.56
N TYR A 213 13.64 12.91 -21.26
CA TYR A 213 12.58 12.35 -20.41
C TYR A 213 11.79 13.38 -19.63
N LYS A 214 12.27 14.63 -19.52
CA LYS A 214 11.61 15.74 -18.82
C LYS A 214 11.16 15.36 -17.41
N PRO A 215 12.04 14.84 -16.55
CA PRO A 215 11.66 14.49 -15.19
C PRO A 215 11.42 15.75 -14.36
N GLU A 216 10.37 15.75 -13.55
CA GLU A 216 10.07 16.82 -12.59
C GLU A 216 10.80 16.63 -11.25
N ILE A 217 11.54 15.53 -11.09
CA ILE A 217 12.48 15.31 -9.99
C ILE A 217 13.79 14.79 -10.58
N VAL A 218 14.90 15.45 -10.26
CA VAL A 218 16.25 14.91 -10.50
C VAL A 218 16.86 14.58 -9.13
N TRP A 219 16.75 13.30 -8.75
CA TRP A 219 17.22 12.79 -7.46
C TRP A 219 18.66 12.29 -7.62
N SER A 220 19.62 13.12 -7.22
CA SER A 220 21.06 12.81 -7.33
C SER A 220 21.56 11.95 -6.17
N ASP A 221 22.63 11.21 -6.38
CA ASP A 221 23.23 10.34 -5.35
C ASP A 221 24.67 9.93 -5.70
N GLY A 222 25.45 9.48 -4.73
CA GLY A 222 26.84 9.07 -4.99
C GLY A 222 27.85 10.23 -4.94
N GLU A 223 27.46 11.32 -4.31
CA GLU A 223 28.20 12.57 -4.16
C GLU A 223 29.33 12.48 -3.13
N TRP A 224 29.18 11.62 -2.12
CA TRP A 224 29.96 11.58 -0.87
C TRP A 224 31.49 11.50 -1.00
N GLN A 225 32.03 11.14 -2.17
CA GLN A 225 33.47 11.07 -2.38
C GLN A 225 34.10 12.42 -2.80
N ALA A 226 33.35 13.30 -3.47
CA ALA A 226 33.87 14.50 -4.12
C ALA A 226 33.01 15.75 -3.85
N PRO A 227 33.60 16.96 -3.81
CA PRO A 227 32.85 18.19 -3.55
C PRO A 227 31.97 18.59 -4.74
N ASP A 228 30.97 19.43 -4.47
CA ASP A 228 30.05 20.02 -5.47
C ASP A 228 30.77 20.64 -6.68
N THR A 229 31.91 21.29 -6.41
CA THR A 229 32.79 21.96 -7.38
C THR A 229 33.44 21.00 -8.36
N TYR A 230 33.70 19.74 -7.97
CA TYR A 230 34.15 18.69 -8.88
C TYR A 230 33.01 18.28 -9.82
N TRP A 231 31.82 18.05 -9.27
CA TRP A 231 30.62 17.69 -10.03
C TRP A 231 30.12 18.81 -10.95
N LYS A 232 30.52 20.06 -10.68
CA LYS A 232 29.95 21.29 -11.28
C LYS A 232 28.44 21.41 -11.03
N ALA A 233 28.03 21.03 -9.81
CA ALA A 233 26.63 21.01 -9.39
C ALA A 233 25.91 22.34 -9.65
N ALA A 234 26.47 23.45 -9.15
CA ALA A 234 25.86 24.75 -9.28
C ALA A 234 25.71 25.20 -10.76
N GLN A 235 26.64 24.83 -11.64
CA GLN A 235 26.53 25.09 -13.08
C GLN A 235 25.43 24.22 -13.75
N PHE A 236 25.26 22.98 -13.31
CA PHE A 236 24.17 22.12 -13.78
C PHE A 236 22.80 22.64 -13.32
N LEU A 237 22.66 22.98 -12.04
CA LEU A 237 21.40 23.46 -11.46
C LEU A 237 20.99 24.83 -12.01
N ALA A 238 21.95 25.74 -12.24
CA ALA A 238 21.66 27.00 -12.93
C ALA A 238 21.13 26.76 -14.36
N TRP A 239 21.69 25.81 -15.11
CA TRP A 239 21.11 25.42 -16.40
C TRP A 239 19.72 24.77 -16.25
N LEU A 240 19.55 23.91 -15.24
CA LEU A 240 18.30 23.20 -14.96
C LEU A 240 17.15 24.18 -14.70
N TYR A 241 17.39 25.24 -13.92
CA TYR A 241 16.37 26.22 -13.53
C TYR A 241 16.20 27.42 -14.49
N ASN A 242 17.10 27.62 -15.46
CA ASN A 242 16.99 28.72 -16.44
C ASN A 242 16.59 28.23 -17.84
N GLU A 243 17.13 27.10 -18.30
CA GLU A 243 17.15 26.71 -19.71
C GLU A 243 16.47 25.36 -20.00
N SER A 244 16.34 24.48 -19.00
CA SER A 244 15.79 23.14 -19.22
C SER A 244 14.28 23.15 -19.56
N PRO A 245 13.76 22.10 -20.22
CA PRO A 245 12.33 21.99 -20.54
C PRO A 245 11.40 21.76 -19.33
N VAL A 246 11.95 21.68 -18.11
CA VAL A 246 11.22 21.44 -16.84
C VAL A 246 11.54 22.51 -15.78
N LYS A 247 12.20 23.60 -16.16
CA LYS A 247 12.74 24.61 -15.24
C LYS A 247 11.76 25.19 -14.22
N ASP A 248 10.49 25.34 -14.61
CA ASP A 248 9.42 25.95 -13.81
C ASP A 248 8.88 25.00 -12.72
N THR A 249 9.13 23.70 -12.84
CA THR A 249 8.45 22.64 -12.08
C THR A 249 9.38 21.60 -11.46
N VAL A 250 10.58 21.41 -12.00
CA VAL A 250 11.55 20.42 -11.50
C VAL A 250 12.00 20.69 -10.07
N VAL A 251 12.28 19.64 -9.30
CA VAL A 251 12.96 19.73 -8.00
C VAL A 251 14.18 18.80 -7.91
N VAL A 252 15.13 19.14 -7.05
CA VAL A 252 16.32 18.34 -6.75
C VAL A 252 16.50 18.13 -5.24
N ASN A 253 17.09 16.99 -4.88
CA ASN A 253 17.54 16.74 -3.51
C ASN A 253 18.88 17.42 -3.20
N ASP A 254 19.41 17.20 -2.00
CA ASP A 254 20.62 17.81 -1.44
C ASP A 254 21.94 17.06 -1.70
N ARG A 255 21.95 16.07 -2.59
CA ARG A 255 23.09 15.14 -2.83
C ARG A 255 23.93 15.49 -4.06
N TRP A 256 24.40 16.73 -4.12
CA TRP A 256 25.17 17.25 -5.26
C TRP A 256 26.68 17.40 -5.04
N GLY A 257 27.16 17.19 -3.81
CA GLY A 257 28.56 17.08 -3.43
C GLY A 257 28.68 16.59 -2.00
N ARG A 258 29.82 16.02 -1.58
CA ARG A 258 30.03 15.56 -0.18
C ARG A 258 29.80 16.63 0.89
N ASP A 259 29.74 17.89 0.47
CA ASP A 259 29.57 19.10 1.26
C ASP A 259 28.17 19.72 1.16
N THR A 260 27.24 19.16 0.37
CA THR A 260 25.88 19.69 0.15
C THR A 260 24.74 19.11 1.02
N PRO A 261 24.79 17.87 1.55
CA PRO A 261 23.69 17.32 2.34
C PRO A 261 23.31 18.18 3.55
N CYS A 262 22.01 18.29 3.80
CA CYS A 262 21.37 19.16 4.77
C CYS A 262 21.67 20.68 4.62
N LYS A 263 22.10 21.16 3.45
CA LYS A 263 22.45 22.58 3.23
C LYS A 263 21.89 23.23 1.97
N HIS A 264 21.73 22.46 0.89
CA HIS A 264 21.47 22.98 -0.45
C HIS A 264 20.43 22.13 -1.19
N GLY A 265 19.83 22.68 -2.26
CA GLY A 265 18.83 21.98 -3.09
C GLY A 265 17.39 22.22 -2.64
N ASP A 266 16.40 21.90 -3.48
CA ASP A 266 14.99 22.24 -3.21
C ASP A 266 14.40 21.48 -2.01
N PHE A 267 14.96 20.31 -1.67
CA PHE A 267 14.61 19.55 -0.47
C PHE A 267 15.78 18.71 0.07
N TYR A 268 15.80 18.50 1.38
CA TYR A 268 16.84 17.72 2.05
C TYR A 268 16.50 16.24 2.11
N THR A 269 17.49 15.40 1.85
CA THR A 269 17.48 13.96 2.12
C THR A 269 18.55 13.57 3.13
N CYS A 270 19.61 14.37 3.33
CA CYS A 270 20.62 14.28 4.41
C CYS A 270 21.44 12.98 4.52
N ALA A 271 20.79 11.83 4.64
CA ALA A 271 21.35 10.48 4.75
C ALA A 271 20.32 9.46 4.24
N ASP A 272 20.69 8.18 4.14
CA ASP A 272 19.73 7.13 3.76
C ASP A 272 18.69 6.92 4.87
N ARG A 273 17.41 6.79 4.49
CA ARG A 273 16.28 6.64 5.44
C ARG A 273 16.21 7.78 6.46
N TYR A 274 16.54 9.00 6.04
CA TYR A 274 16.48 10.18 6.88
C TYR A 274 15.04 10.49 7.30
N ASN A 275 14.81 10.43 8.61
CA ASN A 275 13.61 10.92 9.27
C ASN A 275 14.06 11.65 10.56
N PRO A 276 13.96 12.99 10.64
CA PRO A 276 14.38 13.74 11.83
C PRO A 276 13.47 13.47 13.04
N GLY A 277 12.20 13.08 12.82
CA GLY A 277 11.22 12.90 13.90
C GLY A 277 10.72 14.19 14.56
N TYR A 278 11.16 15.36 14.08
CA TYR A 278 10.71 16.68 14.51
C TYR A 278 10.62 17.63 13.31
N LEU A 279 9.84 18.70 13.44
CA LEU A 279 9.67 19.69 12.38
C LEU A 279 10.97 20.47 12.13
N ILE A 280 11.39 20.51 10.86
CA ILE A 280 12.46 21.38 10.37
C ILE A 280 11.91 22.43 9.39
N GLU A 281 12.62 23.56 9.27
CA GLU A 281 12.17 24.72 8.47
C GLU A 281 12.25 24.48 6.96
N HIS A 282 13.31 23.79 6.51
CA HIS A 282 13.50 23.46 5.10
C HIS A 282 12.67 22.23 4.71
N LYS A 283 12.21 22.18 3.45
CA LYS A 283 11.53 20.99 2.92
C LYS A 283 12.49 19.81 2.91
N TRP A 284 11.97 18.61 3.16
CA TRP A 284 12.75 17.38 3.18
C TRP A 284 11.95 16.17 2.69
N GLU A 285 12.63 15.06 2.43
CA GLU A 285 12.04 13.80 1.94
C GLU A 285 12.65 12.59 2.65
N ASN A 286 11.78 11.74 3.21
CA ASN A 286 12.11 10.43 3.75
C ASN A 286 12.10 9.41 2.61
N ALA A 287 13.26 9.14 2.02
CA ALA A 287 13.43 8.00 1.12
C ALA A 287 13.67 6.72 1.96
N PHE A 288 12.73 5.78 1.94
CA PHE A 288 12.84 4.52 2.71
C PHE A 288 12.35 3.29 1.95
N THR A 289 12.65 2.11 2.47
CA THR A 289 12.49 0.82 1.78
C THR A 289 11.43 -0.06 2.45
N ILE A 290 10.53 -0.66 1.66
CA ILE A 290 9.59 -1.67 2.18
C ILE A 290 10.34 -2.94 2.58
N ASP A 291 11.40 -3.33 1.86
CA ASP A 291 12.39 -4.31 2.33
C ASP A 291 13.30 -3.62 3.34
N LYS A 292 13.34 -4.09 4.60
CA LYS A 292 14.09 -3.49 5.71
C LYS A 292 15.61 -3.54 5.50
N ILE A 293 16.10 -4.34 4.55
CA ILE A 293 17.53 -4.58 4.30
C ILE A 293 17.99 -3.87 3.02
N SER A 294 17.27 -4.05 1.90
CA SER A 294 17.75 -3.71 0.54
C SER A 294 16.86 -2.68 -0.17
N TRP A 295 17.44 -1.91 -1.09
CA TRP A 295 16.67 -1.13 -2.07
C TRP A 295 16.32 -1.99 -3.29
N GLY A 296 17.28 -2.78 -3.79
CA GLY A 296 17.12 -3.71 -4.89
C GLY A 296 16.41 -5.01 -4.50
N TYR A 297 16.03 -5.79 -5.50
CA TYR A 297 15.33 -7.07 -5.34
C TYR A 297 16.18 -8.15 -4.65
N ARG A 298 15.61 -8.82 -3.64
CA ARG A 298 16.16 -10.00 -2.96
C ARG A 298 15.22 -11.21 -3.10
N PRO A 299 15.62 -12.32 -3.77
CA PRO A 299 14.83 -13.54 -3.90
C PRO A 299 14.82 -14.38 -2.62
N ALA A 300 15.79 -14.17 -1.71
CA ALA A 300 15.91 -14.85 -0.42
C ALA A 300 15.26 -14.07 0.75
N ALA A 301 14.54 -12.99 0.46
CA ALA A 301 13.85 -12.19 1.47
C ALA A 301 12.61 -12.92 2.01
N ASN A 302 12.47 -12.94 3.33
CA ASN A 302 11.33 -13.54 4.02
C ASN A 302 10.31 -12.46 4.43
N ILE A 303 9.09 -12.84 4.82
CA ILE A 303 8.00 -11.89 5.12
C ILE A 303 8.38 -10.86 6.20
N GLN A 304 9.12 -11.29 7.23
CA GLN A 304 9.61 -10.45 8.33
C GLN A 304 10.68 -9.44 7.91
N ASP A 305 11.35 -9.66 6.78
CA ASP A 305 12.29 -8.70 6.22
C ASP A 305 11.57 -7.51 5.56
N TYR A 306 10.26 -7.61 5.34
CA TYR A 306 9.45 -6.51 4.81
C TYR A 306 8.76 -5.75 5.95
N MET A 307 8.48 -4.46 5.72
CA MET A 307 7.63 -3.67 6.58
C MET A 307 6.19 -4.21 6.57
N THR A 308 5.55 -4.23 7.73
CA THR A 308 4.09 -4.36 7.79
C THR A 308 3.44 -3.06 7.28
N ILE A 309 2.14 -3.10 7.00
CA ILE A 309 1.41 -1.91 6.58
C ILE A 309 1.34 -0.88 7.71
N GLU A 310 1.21 -1.31 8.97
CA GLU A 310 1.26 -0.47 10.17
C GLU A 310 2.61 0.24 10.32
N GLU A 311 3.73 -0.49 10.15
CA GLU A 311 5.06 0.10 10.16
C GLU A 311 5.23 1.15 9.04
N MET A 312 4.71 0.86 7.83
CA MET A 312 4.81 1.77 6.69
C MET A 312 3.95 3.02 6.85
N LEU A 313 2.70 2.89 7.29
CA LEU A 313 1.80 4.01 7.54
C LEU A 313 2.29 4.89 8.70
N LYS A 314 2.88 4.29 9.74
CA LYS A 314 3.55 5.03 10.82
C LYS A 314 4.66 5.92 10.31
N GLU A 315 5.59 5.40 9.48
CA GLU A 315 6.66 6.23 8.91
C GLU A 315 6.12 7.36 8.03
N ILE A 316 5.08 7.09 7.22
CA ILE A 316 4.40 8.09 6.38
C ILE A 316 3.78 9.21 7.24
N VAL A 317 3.02 8.85 8.27
CA VAL A 317 2.34 9.79 9.18
C VAL A 317 3.35 10.65 9.94
N ILE A 318 4.42 10.04 10.49
CA ILE A 318 5.49 10.78 11.19
C ILE A 318 6.15 11.77 10.23
N THR A 319 6.57 11.30 9.05
CA THR A 319 7.23 12.10 8.01
C THR A 319 6.41 13.34 7.65
N ILE A 320 5.12 13.16 7.34
CA ILE A 320 4.25 14.25 6.86
C ILE A 320 3.88 15.21 7.99
N SER A 321 3.62 14.69 9.19
CA SER A 321 3.39 15.51 10.39
C SER A 321 4.60 16.40 10.72
N THR A 322 5.82 15.96 10.38
CA THR A 322 7.08 16.70 10.58
C THR A 322 7.58 17.43 9.31
N GLY A 323 6.72 17.56 8.30
CA GLY A 323 6.92 18.45 7.14
C GLY A 323 7.53 17.80 5.90
N GLY A 324 7.92 16.53 6.00
CA GLY A 324 8.55 15.79 4.91
C GLY A 324 7.58 15.36 3.82
N ASN A 325 8.14 14.84 2.74
CA ASN A 325 7.47 13.90 1.84
C ASN A 325 7.99 12.47 2.11
N ALA A 326 7.18 11.45 1.87
CA ALA A 326 7.57 10.05 1.97
C ALA A 326 7.80 9.46 0.56
N LEU A 327 8.99 8.91 0.31
CA LEU A 327 9.39 8.29 -0.94
C LEU A 327 9.68 6.80 -0.72
N ILE A 328 8.75 5.96 -1.15
CA ILE A 328 8.62 4.57 -0.70
C ILE A 328 9.16 3.61 -1.76
N ASN A 329 10.22 2.88 -1.45
CA ASN A 329 10.94 2.06 -2.44
C ASN A 329 10.38 0.64 -2.63
N VAL A 330 10.32 0.24 -3.91
CA VAL A 330 10.15 -1.14 -4.37
C VAL A 330 11.36 -1.61 -5.19
N GLY A 331 11.70 -2.90 -5.08
CA GLY A 331 12.78 -3.55 -5.84
C GLY A 331 12.24 -4.59 -6.84
N PRO A 332 12.09 -4.28 -8.14
CA PRO A 332 11.67 -5.24 -9.17
C PRO A 332 12.77 -6.22 -9.55
N ASN A 333 12.40 -7.43 -9.99
CA ASN A 333 13.35 -8.47 -10.39
C ASN A 333 13.88 -8.31 -11.84
N MET A 334 14.87 -9.11 -12.24
CA MET A 334 15.47 -9.11 -13.60
C MET A 334 14.49 -9.27 -14.78
N TYR A 335 13.27 -9.75 -14.53
CA TYR A 335 12.23 -9.93 -15.55
C TYR A 335 11.30 -8.71 -15.64
N GLY A 336 11.40 -7.75 -14.71
CA GLY A 336 10.55 -6.55 -14.67
C GLY A 336 9.24 -6.72 -13.89
N LYS A 337 9.16 -7.74 -13.02
CA LYS A 337 8.03 -7.88 -12.08
C LYS A 337 8.37 -7.31 -10.71
N ILE A 338 7.42 -6.52 -10.20
CA ILE A 338 7.37 -6.07 -8.80
C ILE A 338 6.78 -7.24 -7.99
N SER A 339 7.47 -7.67 -6.93
CA SER A 339 7.04 -8.79 -6.07
C SER A 339 5.63 -8.56 -5.51
N PRO A 340 4.77 -9.59 -5.42
CA PRO A 340 3.40 -9.44 -4.90
C PRO A 340 3.30 -8.75 -3.54
N ILE A 341 4.27 -8.97 -2.63
CA ILE A 341 4.34 -8.30 -1.32
C ILE A 341 4.45 -6.77 -1.43
N PHE A 342 5.23 -6.25 -2.38
CA PHE A 342 5.29 -4.82 -2.66
C PHE A 342 3.96 -4.32 -3.23
N GLN A 343 3.33 -5.09 -4.14
CA GLN A 343 2.04 -4.73 -4.71
C GLN A 343 0.93 -4.66 -3.65
N GLU A 344 0.93 -5.62 -2.71
CA GLU A 344 0.02 -5.68 -1.56
C GLU A 344 0.17 -4.44 -0.68
N ARG A 345 1.39 -4.14 -0.20
CA ARG A 345 1.65 -2.94 0.65
C ARG A 345 1.26 -1.64 -0.05
N LEU A 346 1.58 -1.50 -1.33
CA LEU A 346 1.21 -0.32 -2.11
C LEU A 346 -0.31 -0.19 -2.26
N ARG A 347 -1.04 -1.28 -2.51
CA ARG A 347 -2.52 -1.25 -2.62
C ARG A 347 -3.20 -1.01 -1.27
N GLN A 348 -2.70 -1.59 -0.19
CA GLN A 348 -3.17 -1.35 1.17
C GLN A 348 -3.05 0.14 1.54
N MET A 349 -1.88 0.74 1.28
CA MET A 349 -1.68 2.19 1.42
C MET A 349 -2.65 2.99 0.55
N GLY A 350 -2.90 2.55 -0.68
CA GLY A 350 -3.88 3.14 -1.58
C GLY A 350 -5.30 3.16 -1.00
N SER A 351 -5.78 2.03 -0.46
CA SER A 351 -7.08 1.93 0.21
C SER A 351 -7.15 2.87 1.43
N TRP A 352 -6.09 2.91 2.25
CA TRP A 352 -6.02 3.82 3.40
C TRP A 352 -6.06 5.31 2.98
N LEU A 353 -5.38 5.66 1.88
CA LEU A 353 -5.34 7.03 1.34
C LEU A 353 -6.65 7.47 0.65
N GLN A 354 -7.51 6.53 0.22
CA GLN A 354 -8.85 6.88 -0.27
C GLN A 354 -9.72 7.47 0.86
N VAL A 355 -9.54 6.99 2.09
CA VAL A 355 -10.28 7.46 3.27
C VAL A 355 -9.57 8.65 3.95
N ASN A 356 -8.26 8.53 4.17
CA ASN A 356 -7.48 9.47 4.99
C ASN A 356 -6.74 10.55 4.17
N GLY A 357 -6.88 10.56 2.85
CA GLY A 357 -6.13 11.42 1.95
C GLY A 357 -6.29 12.93 2.20
N GLU A 358 -7.45 13.39 2.72
CA GLU A 358 -7.68 14.81 3.09
C GLU A 358 -6.74 15.28 4.21
N ALA A 359 -6.32 14.36 5.09
CA ALA A 359 -5.39 14.63 6.18
C ALA A 359 -3.91 14.56 5.74
N ILE A 360 -3.66 14.09 4.51
CA ILE A 360 -2.34 13.89 3.94
C ILE A 360 -2.04 14.96 2.89
N TYR A 361 -2.75 14.96 1.76
CA TYR A 361 -2.40 15.81 0.61
C TYR A 361 -2.63 17.30 0.89
N ALA A 362 -1.70 18.14 0.44
CA ALA A 362 -1.70 19.59 0.65
C ALA A 362 -1.85 20.06 2.11
N THR A 363 -1.72 19.18 3.10
CA THR A 363 -1.65 19.54 4.53
C THR A 363 -0.27 20.08 4.88
N LYS A 364 -0.15 20.61 6.09
CA LYS A 364 1.09 21.09 6.67
C LYS A 364 1.23 20.58 8.10
N PRO A 365 2.45 20.54 8.65
CA PRO A 365 2.68 20.33 10.08
C PRO A 365 1.76 21.22 10.92
N TRP A 366 1.06 20.63 11.88
CA TRP A 366 0.38 21.43 12.90
C TRP A 366 1.41 21.95 13.91
N LYS A 367 1.02 22.90 14.78
CA LYS A 367 1.90 23.49 15.82
C LYS A 367 2.48 22.45 16.79
N TYR A 368 1.79 21.34 16.98
CA TYR A 368 2.26 20.12 17.63
C TYR A 368 2.29 19.02 16.57
N GLN A 369 3.37 18.24 16.47
CA GLN A 369 3.47 17.14 15.50
C GLN A 369 3.09 15.78 16.11
N ASN A 370 3.44 15.54 17.38
CA ASN A 370 3.03 14.40 18.19
C ASN A 370 2.22 14.88 19.40
N ASP A 371 1.32 14.06 19.92
CA ASP A 371 0.50 14.45 21.08
C ASP A 371 1.27 14.43 22.41
N THR A 372 0.88 15.34 23.31
CA THR A 372 1.54 15.52 24.61
C THR A 372 1.16 14.48 25.66
N ILE A 373 0.11 13.68 25.42
CA ILE A 373 -0.34 12.59 26.30
C ILE A 373 -0.26 11.24 25.58
N ASN A 374 -0.74 11.15 24.33
CA ASN A 374 -0.78 9.89 23.58
C ASN A 374 0.33 9.83 22.52
N PRO A 375 1.49 9.18 22.77
CA PRO A 375 2.61 9.16 21.83
C PRO A 375 2.30 8.43 20.50
N ASN A 376 1.20 7.69 20.43
CA ASN A 376 0.71 7.05 19.20
C ASN A 376 -0.22 7.96 18.37
N VAL A 377 -0.38 9.23 18.74
CA VAL A 377 -1.14 10.23 17.98
C VAL A 377 -0.22 11.28 17.37
N TRP A 378 -0.37 11.50 16.07
CA TRP A 378 0.36 12.51 15.29
C TRP A 378 -0.59 13.46 14.57
N TYR A 379 -0.12 14.66 14.23
CA TYR A 379 -0.97 15.73 13.72
C TYR A 379 -0.48 16.40 12.44
N THR A 380 -1.42 16.59 11.52
CA THR A 380 -1.33 17.58 10.44
C THR A 380 -2.44 18.61 10.58
N SER A 381 -2.33 19.71 9.84
CA SER A 381 -3.39 20.70 9.68
C SER A 381 -3.68 20.96 8.21
N SER A 382 -4.96 21.16 7.92
CA SER A 382 -5.42 21.68 6.64
C SER A 382 -4.66 22.95 6.19
N LYS A 383 -4.54 23.11 4.87
CA LYS A 383 -3.83 24.23 4.22
C LYS A 383 -4.25 25.61 4.76
N ASP A 384 -5.53 25.79 5.06
CA ASP A 384 -6.13 27.04 5.56
C ASP A 384 -6.31 27.11 7.09
N ASN A 385 -5.76 26.15 7.85
CA ASN A 385 -5.86 26.02 9.31
C ASN A 385 -7.28 25.80 9.89
N LYS A 386 -8.29 25.43 9.09
CA LYS A 386 -9.65 25.17 9.63
C LYS A 386 -9.75 23.85 10.39
N PHE A 387 -9.07 22.83 9.87
CA PHE A 387 -9.05 21.46 10.38
C PHE A 387 -7.67 21.11 10.94
N VAL A 388 -7.68 20.37 12.05
CA VAL A 388 -6.54 19.61 12.56
C VAL A 388 -6.89 18.12 12.42
N TYR A 389 -5.96 17.31 11.95
CA TYR A 389 -6.16 15.88 11.77
C TYR A 389 -5.30 15.13 12.79
N ALA A 390 -5.91 14.26 13.57
CA ALA A 390 -5.27 13.43 14.58
C ALA A 390 -5.19 11.98 14.09
N PHE A 391 -3.99 11.56 13.67
CA PHE A 391 -3.71 10.19 13.24
C PHE A 391 -3.44 9.30 14.45
N LEU A 392 -4.37 8.39 14.75
CA LEU A 392 -4.23 7.35 15.75
C LEU A 392 -3.57 6.11 15.12
N LEU A 393 -2.32 5.83 15.51
CA LEU A 393 -1.56 4.69 15.00
C LEU A 393 -1.93 3.35 15.64
N ILE A 394 -2.61 3.35 16.79
CA ILE A 394 -3.04 2.15 17.53
C ILE A 394 -4.43 2.39 18.11
N TRP A 395 -5.40 1.55 17.77
CA TRP A 395 -6.74 1.61 18.36
C TRP A 395 -6.72 1.14 19.83
N PRO A 396 -7.35 1.86 20.77
CA PRO A 396 -7.48 1.38 22.15
C PRO A 396 -8.40 0.15 22.20
N LYS A 397 -7.86 -1.01 22.57
CA LYS A 397 -8.68 -2.24 22.74
C LYS A 397 -9.32 -2.34 24.12
N ASP A 398 -8.66 -1.79 25.14
CA ASP A 398 -9.06 -1.89 26.55
C ASP A 398 -9.67 -0.59 27.11
N SER A 399 -9.99 0.37 26.24
CA SER A 399 -10.56 1.67 26.62
C SER A 399 -11.58 2.14 25.58
N ASN A 400 -12.71 2.65 26.08
CA ASN A 400 -13.73 3.34 25.28
C ASN A 400 -13.40 4.82 25.03
N GLU A 401 -12.27 5.32 25.53
CA GLU A 401 -11.87 6.72 25.45
C GLU A 401 -10.46 6.88 24.85
N ILE A 402 -10.30 7.88 23.99
CA ILE A 402 -9.01 8.37 23.49
C ILE A 402 -8.77 9.76 24.09
N ILE A 403 -7.65 9.91 24.79
CA ILE A 403 -7.24 11.20 25.38
C ILE A 403 -6.19 11.85 24.47
N LEU A 404 -6.45 13.09 24.06
CA LEU A 404 -5.56 13.94 23.27
C LEU A 404 -5.15 15.16 24.11
N GLY A 405 -3.86 15.34 24.39
CA GLY A 405 -3.38 16.42 25.25
C GLY A 405 -3.10 17.75 24.55
N ALA A 406 -2.81 17.74 23.26
CA ALA A 406 -2.44 18.94 22.49
C ALA A 406 -3.63 19.79 21.99
N PRO A 407 -4.76 19.20 21.54
CA PRO A 407 -5.95 19.96 21.14
C PRO A 407 -6.70 20.56 22.34
N LEU A 408 -7.28 21.74 22.15
CA LEU A 408 -8.12 22.42 23.13
C LEU A 408 -9.53 22.53 22.57
N SER A 409 -10.50 21.82 23.16
CA SER A 409 -11.90 21.86 22.73
C SER A 409 -12.60 23.15 23.14
N SER A 410 -13.61 23.52 22.37
CA SER A 410 -14.61 24.52 22.72
C SER A 410 -16.00 23.86 22.73
N PRO A 411 -17.05 24.52 23.28
CA PRO A 411 -18.43 24.06 23.14
C PRO A 411 -18.96 23.97 21.70
N ARG A 412 -18.14 24.33 20.69
CA ARG A 412 -18.45 24.20 19.25
C ARG A 412 -17.47 23.26 18.53
N THR A 413 -16.57 22.60 19.26
CA THR A 413 -15.66 21.62 18.67
C THR A 413 -16.45 20.44 18.16
N ILE A 414 -16.17 20.07 16.90
CA ILE A 414 -16.73 18.89 16.26
C ILE A 414 -15.54 17.95 16.01
N VAL A 415 -15.75 16.68 16.31
CA VAL A 415 -14.81 15.60 16.05
C VAL A 415 -15.50 14.63 15.10
N THR A 416 -14.89 14.32 13.96
CA THR A 416 -15.42 13.37 12.98
C THR A 416 -14.35 12.35 12.66
N LEU A 417 -14.68 11.07 12.65
CA LEU A 417 -13.77 10.00 12.22
C LEU A 417 -13.86 9.84 10.70
N LEU A 418 -12.75 10.02 9.98
CA LEU A 418 -12.73 9.84 8.53
C LEU A 418 -13.08 8.38 8.16
N GLY A 419 -13.95 8.21 7.17
CA GLY A 419 -14.47 6.89 6.76
C GLY A 419 -15.57 6.32 7.65
N SER A 420 -16.07 7.07 8.64
CA SER A 420 -17.28 6.73 9.39
C SER A 420 -18.52 7.34 8.75
N SER A 421 -19.68 6.70 8.95
CA SER A 421 -21.00 7.24 8.61
C SER A 421 -21.58 8.17 9.67
N ALA A 422 -20.92 8.31 10.83
CA ALA A 422 -21.36 9.21 11.90
C ALA A 422 -20.90 10.65 11.64
N ASP A 423 -21.84 11.59 11.61
CA ASP A 423 -21.57 13.02 11.40
C ASP A 423 -20.59 13.61 12.46
N SER A 424 -20.66 13.09 13.69
CA SER A 424 -19.76 13.46 14.79
C SER A 424 -19.56 12.34 15.79
N VAL A 425 -18.36 12.25 16.35
CA VAL A 425 -17.99 11.42 17.50
C VAL A 425 -18.10 12.25 18.78
N PRO A 426 -18.72 11.76 19.87
CA PRO A 426 -18.82 12.52 21.11
C PRO A 426 -17.44 12.85 21.70
N CYS A 427 -17.27 14.06 22.21
CA CYS A 427 -16.04 14.47 22.88
C CYS A 427 -16.30 15.44 24.04
N HIS A 428 -15.40 15.47 25.02
CA HIS A 428 -15.45 16.38 26.16
C HIS A 428 -14.05 16.89 26.54
N ILE A 429 -13.97 17.88 27.44
CA ILE A 429 -12.69 18.42 27.96
C ILE A 429 -12.10 17.39 28.94
N ALA A 430 -10.81 17.08 28.81
CA ALA A 430 -10.16 16.12 29.71
C ALA A 430 -10.02 16.65 31.16
N SER A 431 -10.01 15.72 32.12
CA SER A 431 -9.96 15.97 33.56
C SER A 431 -8.64 16.60 34.04
N GLY A 432 -8.46 17.88 33.72
CA GLY A 432 -7.27 18.69 34.05
C GLY A 432 -7.24 20.03 33.31
N ASP A 433 -8.43 20.57 32.97
CA ASP A 433 -8.71 21.75 32.14
C ASP A 433 -8.17 21.74 30.68
N ARG A 434 -7.12 20.97 30.37
CA ARG A 434 -6.53 20.83 29.02
C ARG A 434 -6.76 19.45 28.40
N GLY A 435 -6.91 19.44 27.08
CA GLY A 435 -7.03 18.23 26.27
C GLY A 435 -8.48 17.91 25.89
N ILE A 436 -8.63 16.94 24.99
CA ILE A 436 -9.91 16.41 24.52
C ILE A 436 -9.95 14.91 24.83
N VAL A 437 -11.06 14.46 25.41
CA VAL A 437 -11.42 13.05 25.47
C VAL A 437 -12.42 12.77 24.35
N ILE A 438 -12.15 11.79 23.51
CA ILE A 438 -13.03 11.32 22.44
C ILE A 438 -13.60 9.98 22.89
N ASP A 439 -14.93 9.88 22.94
CA ASP A 439 -15.65 8.64 23.26
C ASP A 439 -15.78 7.80 21.98
N VAL A 440 -15.16 6.63 22.01
CA VAL A 440 -15.17 5.65 20.90
C VAL A 440 -16.02 4.42 21.21
N SER A 441 -16.78 4.39 22.32
CA SER A 441 -17.62 3.25 22.72
C SER A 441 -18.64 2.82 21.67
N ALA A 442 -19.15 3.77 20.89
CA ALA A 442 -20.12 3.52 19.81
C ALA A 442 -19.46 3.13 18.47
N ILE A 443 -18.12 3.15 18.37
CA ILE A 443 -17.40 2.92 17.11
C ILE A 443 -17.02 1.43 17.01
N LYS A 444 -17.72 0.69 16.15
CA LYS A 444 -17.33 -0.68 15.82
C LYS A 444 -16.16 -0.68 14.85
N LEU A 445 -15.02 -1.26 15.25
CA LEU A 445 -13.78 -1.23 14.48
C LEU A 445 -13.93 -1.90 13.10
N HIS A 446 -14.66 -3.02 13.01
CA HIS A 446 -14.92 -3.76 11.77
C HIS A 446 -15.82 -3.00 10.77
N LEU A 447 -16.49 -1.92 11.19
CA LEU A 447 -17.35 -1.10 10.33
C LEU A 447 -16.58 0.02 9.63
N LEU A 448 -15.34 0.28 10.05
CA LEU A 448 -14.57 1.40 9.54
C LEU A 448 -13.99 1.06 8.17
N GLN A 449 -14.16 1.98 7.23
CA GLN A 449 -13.51 1.90 5.91
C GLN A 449 -11.98 2.06 5.99
N SER A 450 -11.47 2.53 7.14
CA SER A 450 -10.04 2.70 7.42
C SER A 450 -9.52 1.58 8.31
N GLU A 451 -8.50 0.88 7.83
CA GLU A 451 -7.74 -0.12 8.58
C GLU A 451 -6.37 0.45 9.03
N TRP A 452 -5.70 -0.23 9.98
CA TRP A 452 -4.32 0.00 10.45
C TRP A 452 -3.99 1.33 11.14
N THR A 453 -4.59 2.44 10.72
CA THR A 453 -4.41 3.78 11.28
C THR A 453 -5.67 4.59 11.02
N TRP A 454 -6.11 5.38 11.99
CA TRP A 454 -7.40 6.07 11.95
C TRP A 454 -7.23 7.57 12.12
N THR A 455 -8.05 8.39 11.45
CA THR A 455 -7.90 9.85 11.49
C THR A 455 -9.13 10.55 12.01
N PHE A 456 -9.00 11.25 13.13
CA PHE A 456 -10.02 12.18 13.61
C PHE A 456 -9.79 13.58 13.01
N LYS A 457 -10.80 14.12 12.34
CA LYS A 457 -10.89 15.51 11.90
C LYS A 457 -11.44 16.35 13.04
N LEU A 458 -10.70 17.37 13.45
CA LEU A 458 -11.01 18.26 14.57
C LEU A 458 -11.32 19.67 14.04
N GLU A 459 -12.49 20.19 14.40
CA GLU A 459 -12.99 21.51 14.02
C GLU A 459 -13.17 22.45 15.22
N ASN A 460 -13.15 23.76 14.96
CA ASN A 460 -13.47 24.81 15.94
C ASN A 460 -12.72 24.70 17.29
N LEU A 461 -11.46 24.24 17.25
CA LEU A 461 -10.56 24.21 18.40
C LEU A 461 -10.29 25.63 18.94
N LEU A 462 -10.02 25.73 20.24
CA LEU A 462 -9.62 27.00 20.86
C LEU A 462 -8.19 27.40 20.45
N PRO A 463 -7.97 28.68 20.11
CA PRO A 463 -6.63 29.28 20.07
C PRO A 463 -5.97 29.28 21.46
N ASP A 464 -4.67 29.00 21.54
CA ASP A 464 -3.94 28.89 22.83
C ASP A 464 -3.97 30.20 23.62
N ASP A 465 -3.94 31.35 22.94
CA ASP A 465 -4.02 32.69 23.51
C ASP A 465 -5.36 32.99 24.19
N LYS A 466 -6.43 32.27 23.82
CA LYS A 466 -7.75 32.40 24.44
C LYS A 466 -7.96 31.47 25.62
N TYR A 467 -7.18 30.40 25.74
CA TYR A 467 -7.28 29.45 26.84
C TYR A 467 -6.96 30.10 28.20
N GLU A 468 -5.92 30.95 28.28
CA GLU A 468 -5.62 31.72 29.50
C GLU A 468 -6.74 32.71 29.90
N ILE A 469 -7.52 33.17 28.93
CA ILE A 469 -8.65 34.10 29.16
C ILE A 469 -9.88 33.31 29.65
N PHE A 470 -10.15 32.14 29.07
CA PHE A 470 -11.30 31.30 29.41
C PHE A 470 -11.24 30.77 30.85
N ASN A 471 -10.07 30.30 31.31
CA ASN A 471 -9.91 29.84 32.69
C ASN A 471 -10.01 31.00 33.71
N ARG A 472 -9.60 32.22 33.34
CA ARG A 472 -9.84 33.42 34.18
C ARG A 472 -11.32 33.80 34.29
N SER A 473 -12.16 33.45 33.31
CA SER A 473 -13.61 33.62 33.43
C SER A 473 -14.30 32.53 34.24
N HIS A 474 -13.88 31.26 34.13
CA HIS A 474 -14.50 30.17 34.91
C HIS A 474 -14.16 30.22 36.41
N LEU A 475 -12.92 30.57 36.79
CA LEU A 475 -12.54 30.76 38.19
C LEU A 475 -13.27 31.93 38.90
N ASN A 476 -13.94 32.82 38.15
CA ASN A 476 -14.76 33.89 38.70
C ASN A 476 -16.27 33.57 38.78
N ASN A 477 -16.72 32.41 38.26
CA ASN A 477 -18.12 32.01 38.23
C ASN A 477 -18.44 30.78 39.10
N SER A 478 -17.46 30.18 39.78
CA SER A 478 -17.63 29.00 40.64
C SER A 478 -17.80 29.33 42.13
N SER A 479 -18.27 30.54 42.47
CA SER A 479 -18.33 31.04 43.86
C SER A 479 -19.64 31.72 44.25
N ILE A 480 -20.77 31.36 43.61
CA ILE A 480 -22.12 31.49 44.18
C ILE A 480 -22.90 30.21 43.86
N ASP A 481 -23.01 29.28 44.81
CA ASP A 481 -24.28 29.02 45.50
C ASP A 481 -24.16 28.01 46.66
N HIS A 482 -25.15 28.03 47.55
CA HIS A 482 -25.38 27.12 48.68
C HIS A 482 -24.36 27.06 49.83
N HIS A 483 -24.56 27.94 50.81
CA HIS A 483 -24.57 27.52 52.22
C HIS A 483 -25.79 28.08 52.96
N PHE A 484 -26.58 27.18 53.56
CA PHE A 484 -27.54 27.52 54.60
C PHE A 484 -26.79 27.79 55.91
N GLU A 485 -26.97 28.96 56.52
CA GLU A 485 -26.75 29.13 57.96
C GLU A 485 -27.87 29.96 58.59
N THR A 486 -28.30 29.50 59.77
CA THR A 486 -29.23 30.19 60.65
C THR A 486 -28.47 31.05 61.67
N PHE A 487 -29.19 32.02 62.25
CA PHE A 487 -28.78 32.85 63.41
C PHE A 487 -27.79 34.02 63.20
N SER A 488 -28.41 35.15 62.84
CA SER A 488 -28.42 36.39 63.64
C SER A 488 -27.16 37.26 63.80
N ASN A 489 -27.40 38.53 63.41
CA ASN A 489 -26.97 39.77 64.07
C ASN A 489 -25.62 40.44 63.73
N HIS A 490 -25.81 41.65 63.18
CA HIS A 490 -25.13 42.93 63.47
C HIS A 490 -24.07 43.50 62.49
N ASN A 491 -24.53 44.56 61.82
CA ASN A 491 -23.89 45.88 61.66
C ASN A 491 -22.72 46.10 60.69
N HIS A 492 -23.09 46.75 59.58
CA HIS A 492 -22.56 48.04 59.08
C HIS A 492 -21.09 48.20 58.65
N SER A 493 -20.93 48.45 57.33
CA SER A 493 -20.05 49.49 56.73
C SER A 493 -18.52 49.19 56.70
N SER A 494 -17.68 49.70 55.79
CA SER A 494 -17.83 50.65 54.68
C SER A 494 -16.66 50.57 53.66
N ILE A 495 -16.90 51.01 52.40
CA ILE A 495 -16.01 51.88 51.55
C ILE A 495 -14.54 51.42 51.33
N ARG A 496 -14.19 50.84 50.16
CA ARG A 496 -13.81 51.51 48.88
C ARG A 496 -12.41 52.19 48.88
N LYS A 497 -11.46 51.71 48.06
CA LYS A 497 -10.52 52.56 47.27
C LYS A 497 -9.72 51.85 46.16
N THR A 498 -9.23 52.67 45.23
CA THR A 498 -8.66 52.35 43.90
C THR A 498 -7.18 52.75 43.77
N ARG A 499 -6.50 52.20 42.72
CA ARG A 499 -5.30 52.66 41.95
C ARG A 499 -4.26 51.52 41.82
N SER A 500 -3.74 51.09 40.66
CA SER A 500 -3.28 51.66 39.37
C SER A 500 -1.75 51.86 39.28
N LYS A 501 -1.09 51.07 38.40
CA LYS A 501 0.13 51.33 37.55
C LYS A 501 1.37 52.02 38.20
N SER A 502 2.64 51.73 37.88
CA SER A 502 3.23 51.18 36.63
C SER A 502 4.75 50.87 36.75
N ILE A 503 5.22 49.89 35.95
CA ILE A 503 6.49 49.84 35.16
C ILE A 503 7.87 49.87 35.87
N ILE A 504 8.74 48.88 35.57
CA ILE A 504 10.12 49.01 34.99
C ILE A 504 10.69 47.59 34.68
N HIS A 505 11.51 47.47 33.62
CA HIS A 505 12.28 46.28 33.20
C HIS A 505 13.70 46.28 33.81
N ALA A 506 14.31 45.11 34.10
CA ALA A 506 15.72 44.78 33.79
C ALA A 506 16.19 43.36 34.25
N THR A 507 16.60 42.55 33.26
CA THR A 507 17.82 41.70 33.13
C THR A 507 18.44 40.90 34.31
N ILE A 508 18.84 39.66 33.99
CA ILE A 508 19.41 38.60 34.84
C ILE A 508 20.95 38.49 34.70
N ARG A 509 21.71 38.16 35.78
CA ARG A 509 22.86 37.20 35.82
C ARG A 509 23.39 36.94 37.27
N PRO A 510 24.27 35.94 37.54
CA PRO A 510 23.97 34.92 38.57
C PRO A 510 24.96 34.85 39.76
N LEU A 511 24.74 33.89 40.67
CA LEU A 511 25.65 33.55 41.78
C LEU A 511 25.92 32.03 41.90
N ARG A 512 27.07 31.68 42.49
CA ARG A 512 27.56 30.31 42.78
C ARG A 512 28.41 30.36 44.07
N THR A 513 28.61 29.22 44.74
CA THR A 513 29.49 28.97 45.93
C THR A 513 28.98 29.53 47.28
N SER A 514 29.18 28.91 48.46
CA SER A 514 29.84 27.62 48.85
C SER A 514 29.45 27.13 50.27
N HIS A 515 29.72 25.85 50.54
CA HIS A 515 29.83 25.10 51.83
C HIS A 515 30.80 25.74 52.88
N PRO A 516 30.93 25.31 54.20
CA PRO A 516 31.15 23.89 54.63
C PRO A 516 30.90 23.39 56.11
N ILE A 517 31.12 22.06 56.32
CA ILE A 517 31.54 21.27 57.54
C ILE A 517 30.53 21.06 58.72
N ASN A 518 30.13 19.85 59.19
CA ASN A 518 30.76 18.60 59.76
C ASN A 518 31.14 18.67 61.28
N ASN A 519 30.88 17.70 62.18
CA ASN A 519 31.20 16.24 62.16
C ASN A 519 30.46 15.36 63.24
N ASN A 520 30.24 14.06 62.94
CA ASN A 520 30.24 12.84 63.81
C ASN A 520 29.18 12.64 64.95
N SER A 521 28.72 11.44 65.35
CA SER A 521 29.23 10.04 65.17
C SER A 521 28.17 8.88 65.26
N ILE A 522 28.33 7.86 64.37
CA ILE A 522 28.37 6.38 64.60
C ILE A 522 27.13 5.51 64.98
N GLN A 523 26.98 4.43 64.17
CA GLN A 523 26.28 3.10 64.31
C GLN A 523 24.75 2.95 64.34
N ARG A 524 24.25 2.09 63.43
CA ARG A 524 23.19 1.08 63.66
C ARG A 524 23.18 -0.04 62.60
N ASN A 525 22.74 -1.24 62.99
CA ASN A 525 22.59 -2.42 62.14
C ASN A 525 21.25 -2.44 61.37
N ASN A 526 21.26 -3.10 60.21
CA ASN A 526 20.07 -3.40 59.40
C ASN A 526 19.23 -4.56 59.97
N ASN A 527 17.92 -4.57 59.71
CA ASN A 527 17.15 -5.81 59.73
C ASN A 527 15.79 -5.72 58.99
N LYS A 528 15.38 -6.85 58.38
CA LYS A 528 14.05 -7.21 57.83
C LYS A 528 13.57 -6.45 56.57
N LEU A 529 12.80 -7.03 55.61
CA LEU A 529 12.37 -8.38 55.18
C LEU A 529 11.85 -8.21 53.70
N PHE A 530 11.47 -9.19 52.86
CA PHE A 530 11.27 -10.65 52.96
C PHE A 530 11.42 -11.29 51.54
N SER A 531 12.01 -12.48 51.42
CA SER A 531 11.70 -13.47 50.37
C SER A 531 12.06 -14.88 50.87
N ILE A 532 11.27 -15.90 50.54
CA ILE A 532 11.46 -17.29 50.99
C ILE A 532 11.61 -18.21 49.79
N SER A 533 12.53 -19.18 49.89
CA SER A 533 12.72 -20.29 48.97
C SER A 533 12.63 -21.65 49.70
N ASN A 534 12.37 -22.71 48.92
CA ASN A 534 12.03 -24.08 49.31
C ASN A 534 12.98 -24.78 50.33
N ILE A 535 12.42 -25.72 51.11
CA ILE A 535 13.15 -26.88 51.67
C ILE A 535 12.29 -28.17 51.58
N ILE A 536 12.79 -29.13 50.78
CA ILE A 536 12.95 -30.60 50.97
C ILE A 536 11.90 -31.39 51.80
N ASN A 537 11.46 -32.53 51.23
CA ASN A 537 11.40 -33.78 51.98
C ASN A 537 11.86 -34.97 51.09
N THR A 538 12.44 -36.00 51.69
CA THR A 538 13.09 -37.17 51.04
C THR A 538 12.24 -38.43 51.16
N ASP A 539 12.45 -39.43 50.28
CA ASP A 539 12.49 -40.86 50.64
C ASP A 539 13.10 -41.73 49.53
N ASP A 540 13.82 -42.79 49.93
CA ASP A 540 14.48 -43.79 49.06
C ASP A 540 13.52 -44.87 48.54
N TYR A 541 13.81 -45.49 47.38
CA TYR A 541 13.72 -46.96 47.22
C TYR A 541 14.57 -47.50 46.04
N ARG A 542 14.83 -48.81 46.08
CA ARG A 542 15.95 -49.56 45.45
C ARG A 542 15.68 -50.23 44.07
N ASP A 543 16.80 -50.41 43.36
CA ASP A 543 17.26 -51.60 42.60
C ASP A 543 16.59 -52.12 41.30
N GLN A 544 17.47 -52.80 40.52
CA GLN A 544 17.30 -53.70 39.36
C GLN A 544 17.10 -53.01 37.98
N SER A 545 18.02 -53.12 37.00
CA SER A 545 18.57 -54.28 36.27
C SER A 545 17.48 -55.05 35.49
N GLU A 546 17.57 -55.33 34.19
CA GLU A 546 18.73 -55.81 33.41
C GLU A 546 18.69 -55.52 31.87
N ASN A 547 19.86 -55.62 31.23
CA ASN A 547 20.17 -56.22 29.91
C ASN A 547 19.25 -56.06 28.67
N SER A 548 19.77 -55.35 27.66
CA SER A 548 20.29 -55.87 26.35
C SER A 548 20.08 -54.81 25.24
N SER A 549 21.09 -54.12 24.68
CA SER A 549 22.31 -54.53 23.96
C SER A 549 22.05 -55.17 22.58
N ILE A 550 22.85 -54.74 21.58
CA ILE A 550 22.96 -55.19 20.15
C ILE A 550 22.24 -54.27 19.13
N ILE A 551 22.88 -53.72 18.08
CA ILE A 551 24.31 -53.49 17.74
C ILE A 551 24.38 -52.40 16.62
N GLN A 552 25.38 -51.50 16.68
CA GLN A 552 26.08 -50.80 15.56
C GLN A 552 25.29 -50.09 14.42
N LYS A 553 25.77 -48.97 13.83
CA LYS A 553 27.12 -48.34 13.87
C LYS A 553 27.07 -46.86 13.46
N SER A 554 27.94 -46.04 14.10
CA SER A 554 28.78 -44.93 13.58
C SER A 554 28.29 -44.07 12.39
N SER A 555 28.49 -42.75 12.36
CA SER A 555 29.44 -41.87 13.08
C SER A 555 28.87 -40.43 13.13
N GLU A 556 28.92 -39.67 14.22
CA GLU A 556 30.12 -39.03 14.83
C GLU A 556 30.80 -37.97 13.91
N PHE A 557 31.31 -36.82 14.37
CA PHE A 557 31.59 -36.36 15.76
C PHE A 557 31.39 -34.82 15.90
N GLN A 558 30.99 -34.42 17.11
CA GLN A 558 30.97 -33.09 17.78
C GLN A 558 31.34 -31.76 17.08
N THR A 559 30.49 -30.77 17.36
CA THR A 559 30.88 -29.37 17.65
C THR A 559 31.66 -29.26 18.96
N ASN A 560 32.66 -28.38 19.05
CA ASN A 560 33.16 -27.89 20.33
C ASN A 560 33.57 -26.41 20.29
N SER A 561 33.56 -25.76 21.44
CA SER A 561 33.61 -24.30 21.64
C SER A 561 35.04 -23.76 21.88
N MET A 562 35.25 -22.44 21.70
CA MET A 562 35.66 -21.51 22.78
C MET A 562 36.07 -20.10 22.30
N ASN A 563 35.54 -19.10 23.01
CA ASN A 563 36.15 -17.86 23.52
C ASN A 563 37.16 -17.04 22.68
N PHE A 564 36.78 -15.78 22.43
CA PHE A 564 37.69 -14.67 22.10
C PHE A 564 38.37 -14.07 23.34
N VAL A 565 39.67 -13.79 23.24
CA VAL A 565 40.38 -12.78 24.05
C VAL A 565 41.29 -11.97 23.12
N SER A 566 41.38 -10.67 23.35
CA SER A 566 42.15 -9.71 22.56
C SER A 566 43.68 -9.91 22.64
N VAL A 567 44.44 -9.36 21.68
CA VAL A 567 45.39 -8.25 21.93
C VAL A 567 45.93 -7.65 20.61
N ASN A 568 46.33 -6.39 20.71
CA ASN A 568 46.78 -5.48 19.67
C ASN A 568 48.20 -5.74 19.08
N LYS A 569 48.38 -5.18 17.87
CA LYS A 569 49.54 -4.36 17.39
C LYS A 569 50.79 -4.99 16.73
N ILE A 570 51.09 -4.35 15.59
CA ILE A 570 52.42 -4.01 15.02
C ILE A 570 53.22 -5.15 14.35
N HIS A 571 53.50 -4.96 13.05
CA HIS A 571 54.88 -4.98 12.55
C HIS A 571 55.10 -3.94 11.43
N ARG A 572 56.31 -3.37 11.38
CA ARG A 572 56.78 -2.46 10.33
C ARG A 572 57.67 -3.23 9.34
N HIS A 573 57.63 -2.77 8.08
CA HIS A 573 58.74 -2.77 7.11
C HIS A 573 59.40 -4.10 6.73
N PHE A 574 59.34 -4.41 5.43
CA PHE A 574 60.57 -4.71 4.68
C PHE A 574 60.56 -3.97 3.34
N LEU A 575 61.74 -3.80 2.76
CA LEU A 575 62.08 -2.87 1.68
C LEU A 575 62.66 -3.63 0.49
N LEU A 576 62.51 -3.08 -0.73
CA LEU A 576 63.34 -3.33 -1.94
C LEU A 576 63.18 -4.73 -2.59
N GLN A 577 63.29 -4.96 -3.91
CA GLN A 577 63.67 -4.14 -5.09
C GLN A 577 62.89 -4.63 -6.36
N PRO A 578 62.94 -3.91 -7.50
CA PRO A 578 62.06 -4.14 -8.66
C PRO A 578 62.66 -5.05 -9.74
N GLN A 579 61.81 -5.57 -10.63
CA GLN A 579 62.22 -5.98 -11.98
C GLN A 579 61.30 -5.42 -13.06
N THR A 580 61.91 -4.64 -13.95
CA THR A 580 61.39 -4.24 -15.26
C THR A 580 61.67 -5.32 -16.29
N PHE A 581 60.76 -5.57 -17.23
CA PHE A 581 61.15 -5.87 -18.62
C PHE A 581 60.09 -5.40 -19.61
N GLU A 582 60.54 -5.00 -20.80
CA GLU A 582 59.77 -4.16 -21.72
C GLU A 582 59.05 -4.91 -22.85
N ASN A 583 58.24 -4.13 -23.58
CA ASN A 583 58.04 -4.19 -25.04
C ASN A 583 57.32 -5.40 -25.66
N LYS A 584 56.12 -5.12 -26.19
CA LYS A 584 55.93 -4.99 -27.65
C LYS A 584 54.78 -4.06 -28.02
N ARG A 585 55.01 -3.20 -29.02
CA ARG A 585 54.04 -2.30 -29.66
C ARG A 585 54.21 -2.41 -31.19
N ASN A 586 53.17 -2.03 -31.92
CA ASN A 586 53.06 -1.96 -33.40
C ASN A 586 52.91 -3.36 -34.06
N ASP A 587 51.97 -3.57 -34.98
CA ASP A 587 51.97 -2.97 -36.33
C ASP A 587 50.66 -2.28 -36.80
N LEU A 588 50.78 -1.56 -37.92
CA LEU A 588 49.82 -0.57 -38.43
C LEU A 588 49.71 -0.62 -39.99
N TYR A 589 48.50 -0.89 -40.50
CA TYR A 589 47.96 -0.51 -41.84
C TYR A 589 48.59 -1.02 -43.17
N VAL A 590 47.70 -1.23 -44.17
CA VAL A 590 47.74 -0.91 -45.63
C VAL A 590 46.73 -1.85 -46.34
N THR A 591 45.51 -1.43 -46.71
CA THR A 591 45.06 -0.64 -47.89
C THR A 591 45.12 -1.35 -49.26
N VAL A 592 43.95 -1.66 -49.85
CA VAL A 592 43.70 -1.65 -51.31
C VAL A 592 42.31 -1.03 -51.57
N SER A 593 42.10 -0.41 -52.74
CA SER A 593 41.00 0.55 -52.98
C SER A 593 40.31 0.45 -54.35
N LYS A 594 39.07 0.99 -54.43
CA LYS A 594 38.33 1.51 -55.60
C LYS A 594 37.73 0.51 -56.61
N ILE A 595 36.45 0.79 -57.00
CA ILE A 595 36.07 1.08 -58.40
C ILE A 595 34.85 2.05 -58.48
N ARG A 596 35.11 3.17 -59.18
CA ARG A 596 34.27 4.10 -59.99
C ARG A 596 32.88 4.66 -59.58
N LYS A 597 32.75 5.96 -59.88
CA LYS A 597 31.57 6.84 -59.92
C LYS A 597 30.73 6.66 -61.19
N PHE A 598 29.47 7.11 -61.16
CA PHE A 598 28.79 7.75 -62.30
C PHE A 598 27.98 9.00 -61.85
N ARG A 599 27.46 9.81 -62.80
CA ARG A 599 27.23 11.27 -62.63
C ARG A 599 25.90 11.74 -63.24
N LEU A 600 25.16 12.59 -62.51
CA LEU A 600 24.14 13.61 -62.92
C LEU A 600 23.34 13.44 -64.25
N LYS A 601 21.98 13.50 -64.20
CA LYS A 601 21.16 14.66 -64.68
C LYS A 601 19.61 14.46 -64.76
N SER A 602 18.88 15.51 -64.35
CA SER A 602 17.62 16.11 -64.87
C SER A 602 16.44 15.31 -65.49
N SER A 603 15.28 15.43 -64.83
CA SER A 603 13.91 15.81 -65.30
C SER A 603 13.45 15.85 -66.79
N LYS A 604 12.16 15.46 -66.97
CA LYS A 604 11.09 15.92 -67.93
C LYS A 604 10.88 15.25 -69.31
N VAL A 605 9.58 15.30 -69.71
CA VAL A 605 8.87 15.06 -71.02
C VAL A 605 7.91 13.85 -70.95
N ALA A 606 6.65 13.85 -71.43
CA ALA A 606 5.81 14.78 -72.24
C ALA A 606 4.44 15.09 -71.54
N HIS A 607 3.54 16.03 -71.89
CA HIS A 607 3.36 17.05 -72.97
C HIS A 607 2.35 16.74 -74.13
N HIS A 608 1.06 17.13 -73.99
CA HIS A 608 0.08 17.59 -75.03
C HIS A 608 -1.14 18.26 -74.33
N ALA A 609 -1.44 19.56 -74.50
CA ALA A 609 -2.27 20.22 -75.54
C ALA A 609 -3.65 20.66 -74.94
N ARG A 610 -4.26 21.83 -75.18
CA ARG A 610 -4.05 22.94 -76.15
C ARG A 610 -4.19 24.32 -75.48
N LYS A 611 -3.67 25.39 -76.11
CA LYS A 611 -4.04 26.82 -75.90
C LYS A 611 -5.10 27.24 -76.94
N ASN A 612 -5.77 28.38 -76.72
CA ASN A 612 -6.06 29.48 -77.69
C ASN A 612 -7.17 30.43 -77.15
N VAL A 613 -7.32 31.74 -77.44
CA VAL A 613 -6.47 32.96 -77.71
C VAL A 613 -7.39 34.20 -77.35
N TRP A 614 -6.89 35.45 -77.45
CA TRP A 614 -7.58 36.77 -77.37
C TRP A 614 -7.76 37.32 -75.92
N SER A 615 -7.25 38.49 -75.49
CA SER A 615 -6.75 39.73 -76.16
C SER A 615 -7.89 40.57 -76.78
N ASP A 616 -7.99 41.91 -76.69
CA ASP A 616 -7.17 42.99 -76.12
C ASP A 616 -8.07 44.20 -75.70
N ASN A 617 -7.46 45.26 -75.14
CA ASN A 617 -7.63 46.69 -75.50
C ASN A 617 -7.98 47.77 -74.43
N PHE A 618 -6.99 48.65 -74.23
CA PHE A 618 -7.02 50.15 -74.24
C PHE A 618 -7.81 51.00 -73.22
N ASN A 619 -7.06 51.90 -72.57
CA ASN A 619 -7.20 53.39 -72.48
C ASN A 619 -8.61 54.02 -72.31
N THR A 620 -8.85 55.06 -71.50
CA THR A 620 -8.12 56.35 -71.44
C THR A 620 -8.64 57.26 -70.28
N THR A 621 -7.78 58.22 -69.86
CA THR A 621 -8.05 59.58 -69.33
C THR A 621 -8.89 59.86 -68.07
N ASN A 622 -8.36 60.80 -67.28
CA ASN A 622 -9.03 61.59 -66.25
C ASN A 622 -10.26 62.34 -66.81
N ASP A 623 -11.29 62.60 -66.00
CA ASP A 623 -11.38 63.91 -65.32
C ASP A 623 -12.45 63.97 -64.21
N HIS A 624 -12.44 65.07 -63.46
CA HIS A 624 -13.28 65.33 -62.28
C HIS A 624 -14.79 65.10 -62.49
N HIS A 625 -15.45 64.44 -61.53
CA HIS A 625 -16.62 65.06 -60.90
C HIS A 625 -16.83 64.66 -59.44
N GLN A 626 -17.13 65.68 -58.64
CA GLN A 626 -17.28 65.63 -57.19
C GLN A 626 -18.74 65.36 -56.84
N ASP A 627 -19.18 64.10 -56.86
CA ASP A 627 -20.37 63.68 -56.10
C ASP A 627 -20.44 62.16 -55.86
N SER A 628 -21.31 61.72 -54.93
CA SER A 628 -21.61 60.32 -54.56
C SER A 628 -20.68 59.55 -53.58
N LYS A 629 -19.80 60.25 -52.83
CA LYS A 629 -18.97 59.65 -51.75
C LYS A 629 -19.74 58.95 -50.59
N ASN A 630 -21.07 58.94 -50.62
CA ASN A 630 -21.93 58.27 -49.64
C ASN A 630 -22.41 56.85 -50.01
N ASN A 631 -22.24 56.37 -51.26
CA ASN A 631 -22.69 55.02 -51.64
C ASN A 631 -21.62 53.92 -51.49
N GLN A 632 -20.33 54.22 -51.53
CA GLN A 632 -19.28 53.19 -51.35
C GLN A 632 -19.18 52.65 -49.91
N LYS A 633 -19.41 53.46 -48.87
CA LYS A 633 -19.35 52.98 -47.47
C LYS A 633 -20.44 51.97 -47.09
N LYS A 634 -21.53 51.86 -47.88
CA LYS A 634 -22.63 50.91 -47.64
C LYS A 634 -22.47 49.56 -48.36
N LEU A 635 -21.50 49.42 -49.27
CA LEU A 635 -21.16 48.14 -49.92
C LEU A 635 -20.13 47.33 -49.13
N TYR A 636 -19.08 47.98 -48.63
CA TYR A 636 -18.00 47.30 -47.90
C TYR A 636 -18.45 46.67 -46.57
N SER A 637 -19.43 47.24 -45.85
CA SER A 637 -19.94 46.59 -44.63
C SER A 637 -20.79 45.34 -44.89
N LYS A 638 -21.43 45.23 -46.06
CA LYS A 638 -22.18 44.03 -46.47
C LYS A 638 -21.25 42.89 -46.89
N GLN A 639 -20.13 43.20 -47.54
CA GLN A 639 -19.14 42.19 -47.92
C GLN A 639 -18.39 41.61 -46.72
N CYS A 640 -18.01 42.43 -45.72
CA CYS A 640 -17.44 41.90 -44.47
C CYS A 640 -18.44 41.07 -43.65
N LEU A 641 -19.72 41.47 -43.59
CA LEU A 641 -20.75 40.69 -42.90
C LEU A 641 -21.01 39.35 -43.61
N ALA A 642 -21.05 39.34 -44.95
CA ALA A 642 -21.16 38.11 -45.73
C ALA A 642 -19.95 37.18 -45.53
N ALA A 643 -18.73 37.71 -45.52
CA ALA A 643 -17.52 36.93 -45.22
C ALA A 643 -17.55 36.33 -43.80
N LEU A 644 -17.99 37.09 -42.80
CA LEU A 644 -18.14 36.59 -41.43
C LEU A 644 -19.19 35.47 -41.33
N ILE A 645 -20.34 35.64 -41.99
CA ILE A 645 -21.40 34.61 -42.05
C ILE A 645 -20.90 33.36 -42.78
N ILE A 646 -20.16 33.50 -43.88
CA ILE A 646 -19.55 32.37 -44.61
C ILE A 646 -18.52 31.63 -43.72
N SER A 647 -17.68 32.34 -42.98
CA SER A 647 -16.74 31.72 -42.03
C SER A 647 -17.45 30.98 -40.89
N ILE A 648 -18.52 31.56 -40.34
CA ILE A 648 -19.34 30.91 -39.30
C ILE A 648 -20.05 29.67 -39.87
N LEU A 649 -20.61 29.74 -41.08
CA LEU A 649 -21.22 28.61 -41.76
C LEU A 649 -20.21 27.52 -42.11
N LEU A 650 -18.96 27.87 -42.45
CA LEU A 650 -17.88 26.90 -42.64
C LEU A 650 -17.48 26.20 -41.33
N VAL A 651 -17.39 26.93 -40.21
CA VAL A 651 -17.12 26.32 -38.90
C VAL A 651 -18.27 25.43 -38.45
N ILE A 652 -19.52 25.87 -38.64
CA ILE A 652 -20.72 25.04 -38.37
C ILE A 652 -20.74 23.82 -39.29
N ALA A 653 -20.41 23.95 -40.58
CA ALA A 653 -20.31 22.82 -41.50
C ALA A 653 -19.21 21.83 -41.08
N VAL A 654 -18.04 22.31 -40.65
CA VAL A 654 -16.97 21.45 -40.10
C VAL A 654 -17.47 20.72 -38.86
N ILE A 655 -18.10 21.41 -37.90
CA ILE A 655 -18.68 20.82 -36.67
C ILE A 655 -19.78 19.79 -37.00
N ILE A 656 -20.66 20.09 -37.97
CA ILE A 656 -21.69 19.16 -38.42
C ILE A 656 -21.08 17.96 -39.13
N THR A 657 -20.04 18.13 -39.97
CA THR A 657 -19.36 17.00 -40.60
C THR A 657 -18.58 16.15 -39.61
N THR A 658 -17.94 16.71 -38.58
CA THR A 658 -17.30 15.91 -37.53
C THR A 658 -18.33 15.19 -36.66
N LEU A 659 -19.46 15.83 -36.32
CA LEU A 659 -20.60 15.16 -35.67
C LEU A 659 -21.22 14.06 -36.54
N LEU A 660 -21.36 14.25 -37.85
CA LEU A 660 -21.80 13.20 -38.77
C LEU A 660 -20.76 12.08 -38.89
N ILE A 661 -19.46 12.36 -38.82
CA ILE A 661 -18.42 11.31 -38.78
C ILE A 661 -18.48 10.51 -37.47
N PHE A 662 -18.91 11.12 -36.37
CA PHE A 662 -19.19 10.41 -35.10
C PHE A 662 -20.53 9.64 -35.13
N LEU A 663 -21.57 10.16 -35.80
CA LEU A 663 -22.90 9.54 -35.91
C LEU A 663 -22.99 8.48 -37.03
N ILE A 664 -22.10 8.51 -38.02
CA ILE A 664 -22.03 7.60 -39.17
C ILE A 664 -20.70 6.83 -39.14
N LYS A 665 -20.22 6.47 -37.94
CA LYS A 665 -19.44 5.22 -37.80
C LYS A 665 -20.46 4.08 -37.90
N PRO A 666 -20.42 3.24 -38.94
CA PRO A 666 -21.23 2.02 -38.92
C PRO A 666 -20.72 1.18 -37.75
N GLN A 667 -21.64 0.54 -37.00
CA GLN A 667 -21.27 -0.68 -36.29
C GLN A 667 -21.03 -1.79 -37.33
N THR A 668 -19.89 -1.72 -38.01
CA THR A 668 -19.31 -2.93 -38.60
C THR A 668 -18.90 -3.82 -37.44
N THR A 669 -19.71 -4.84 -37.18
CA THR A 669 -19.34 -6.03 -36.42
C THR A 669 -18.29 -6.82 -37.19
N SER A 670 -17.12 -6.21 -37.42
CA SER A 670 -15.93 -6.92 -37.85
C SER A 670 -15.47 -7.79 -36.69
N THR A 671 -15.68 -9.10 -36.83
CA THR A 671 -15.12 -10.13 -35.96
C THR A 671 -13.60 -10.22 -36.11
N SER A 672 -12.89 -9.16 -35.72
CA SER A 672 -11.47 -9.25 -35.41
C SER A 672 -11.35 -9.96 -34.06
N THR A 673 -10.93 -11.22 -34.08
CA THR A 673 -10.55 -12.00 -32.90
C THR A 673 -9.22 -11.50 -32.31
N SER A 674 -9.19 -10.22 -31.93
CA SER A 674 -8.27 -9.76 -30.90
C SER A 674 -8.71 -10.41 -29.61
N SER A 675 -8.01 -11.47 -29.21
CA SER A 675 -8.19 -12.03 -27.87
C SER A 675 -7.66 -11.01 -26.86
N THR A 676 -8.53 -10.10 -26.44
CA THR A 676 -8.41 -9.46 -25.12
C THR A 676 -8.38 -10.61 -24.13
N LYS A 677 -7.15 -11.00 -23.72
CA LYS A 677 -6.94 -11.91 -22.62
C LYS A 677 -7.42 -11.20 -21.36
N VAL A 678 -8.72 -11.27 -21.11
CA VAL A 678 -9.28 -11.08 -19.77
C VAL A 678 -8.42 -11.93 -18.84
N ALA A 679 -7.96 -11.34 -17.74
CA ALA A 679 -7.19 -12.08 -16.74
C ALA A 679 -8.09 -13.17 -16.15
N VAL A 680 -8.02 -14.37 -16.72
CA VAL A 680 -8.75 -15.53 -16.21
C VAL A 680 -8.11 -15.89 -14.89
N LEU A 681 -8.87 -15.78 -13.80
CA LEU A 681 -8.46 -16.28 -12.50
C LEU A 681 -8.08 -17.76 -12.62
N ARG A 682 -6.86 -18.10 -12.22
CA ARG A 682 -6.32 -19.45 -12.30
C ARG A 682 -5.72 -19.84 -10.97
N TRP A 683 -5.89 -21.12 -10.66
CA TRP A 683 -5.25 -21.79 -9.55
C TRP A 683 -4.40 -22.93 -10.09
N ASN A 684 -3.39 -23.33 -9.32
CA ASN A 684 -2.66 -24.56 -9.60
C ASN A 684 -3.63 -25.74 -9.72
N THR A 685 -3.36 -26.67 -10.64
CA THR A 685 -4.27 -27.81 -10.88
C THR A 685 -4.23 -28.87 -9.78
N SER A 686 -3.32 -28.72 -8.82
CA SER A 686 -2.97 -29.69 -7.79
C SER A 686 -2.93 -29.00 -6.43
N GLY A 687 -3.78 -29.42 -5.50
CA GLY A 687 -3.85 -28.91 -4.15
C GLY A 687 -2.65 -29.34 -3.30
N ILE A 688 -2.29 -28.47 -2.35
CA ILE A 688 -1.27 -28.69 -1.32
C ILE A 688 -2.01 -29.09 -0.05
N THR A 689 -1.72 -30.26 0.53
CA THR A 689 -2.29 -30.61 1.85
C THR A 689 -1.65 -29.73 2.92
N ILE A 690 -2.47 -28.92 3.60
CA ILE A 690 -2.00 -27.99 4.64
C ILE A 690 -2.46 -28.37 6.05
N ALA A 691 -3.47 -29.25 6.17
CA ALA A 691 -3.93 -29.80 7.44
C ALA A 691 -4.51 -31.21 7.23
N GLY A 692 -4.33 -32.08 8.22
CA GLY A 692 -4.67 -33.51 8.14
C GLY A 692 -3.66 -34.32 7.31
N ILE A 693 -3.88 -35.64 7.26
CA ILE A 693 -3.05 -36.57 6.47
C ILE A 693 -3.96 -37.27 5.46
N THR A 694 -3.62 -37.16 4.18
CA THR A 694 -4.37 -37.77 3.07
C THR A 694 -4.68 -39.25 3.36
N THR A 695 -5.96 -39.62 3.32
CA THR A 695 -6.50 -40.98 3.58
C THR A 695 -6.24 -41.56 4.97
N MET A 696 -5.74 -40.79 5.93
CA MET A 696 -5.42 -41.27 7.27
C MET A 696 -6.22 -40.51 8.33
N SER A 697 -7.34 -41.10 8.75
CA SER A 697 -8.16 -40.61 9.86
C SER A 697 -7.48 -40.78 11.21
N GLY A 698 -7.60 -39.81 12.10
CA GLY A 698 -7.23 -39.95 13.51
C GLY A 698 -7.42 -38.65 14.29
N ASN A 699 -6.97 -38.63 15.55
CA ASN A 699 -7.19 -37.53 16.49
C ASN A 699 -5.92 -36.90 17.06
N THR A 700 -4.73 -37.23 16.54
CA THR A 700 -3.50 -36.49 16.85
C THR A 700 -3.58 -35.05 16.35
N SER A 701 -2.62 -34.20 16.72
CA SER A 701 -2.62 -32.77 16.31
C SER A 701 -2.49 -32.56 14.80
N ASN A 702 -1.85 -33.49 14.08
CA ASN A 702 -1.69 -33.46 12.62
C ASN A 702 -2.75 -34.30 11.85
N GLN A 703 -3.71 -34.93 12.54
CA GLN A 703 -4.75 -35.75 11.92
C GLN A 703 -6.14 -35.12 12.06
N LEU A 704 -7.01 -35.41 11.09
CA LEU A 704 -8.41 -35.00 11.06
C LEU A 704 -9.29 -36.23 10.77
N ASN A 705 -10.56 -36.17 11.14
CA ASN A 705 -11.52 -37.25 10.97
C ASN A 705 -12.84 -36.75 10.37
N GLN A 706 -12.97 -36.88 9.04
CA GLN A 706 -14.08 -36.35 8.25
C GLN A 706 -14.35 -34.86 8.53
N PRO A 707 -13.35 -33.96 8.37
CA PRO A 707 -13.56 -32.54 8.60
C PRO A 707 -14.73 -32.03 7.74
N TRP A 708 -15.52 -31.10 8.28
CA TRP A 708 -16.73 -30.62 7.59
C TRP A 708 -16.57 -29.20 7.05
N ASP A 709 -16.28 -28.25 7.92
CA ASP A 709 -16.21 -26.82 7.62
C ASP A 709 -14.88 -26.20 8.03
N LEU A 710 -14.62 -24.99 7.57
CA LEU A 710 -13.44 -24.21 7.91
C LEU A 710 -13.72 -22.71 8.01
N ALA A 711 -12.87 -22.02 8.77
CA ALA A 711 -12.84 -20.56 8.85
C ALA A 711 -11.39 -20.07 8.90
N LEU A 712 -11.17 -18.82 8.50
CA LEU A 712 -9.89 -18.11 8.65
C LEU A 712 -10.09 -16.93 9.60
N ASP A 713 -9.12 -16.69 10.49
CA ASP A 713 -9.02 -15.37 11.14
C ASP A 713 -8.23 -14.37 10.29
N TRP A 714 -8.21 -13.10 10.72
CA TRP A 714 -7.48 -12.02 10.05
C TRP A 714 -5.98 -12.27 9.87
N SER A 715 -5.40 -13.24 10.60
CA SER A 715 -3.99 -13.65 10.49
C SER A 715 -3.78 -14.85 9.54
N ASN A 716 -4.81 -15.23 8.78
CA ASN A 716 -4.87 -16.44 7.94
C ASN A 716 -4.66 -17.74 8.73
N ALA A 717 -4.90 -17.77 10.06
CA ALA A 717 -4.88 -19.02 10.80
C ALA A 717 -6.18 -19.79 10.54
N LEU A 718 -6.04 -21.08 10.24
CA LEU A 718 -7.11 -21.94 9.77
C LEU A 718 -7.77 -22.68 10.92
N TYR A 719 -9.09 -22.52 11.04
CA TYR A 719 -9.95 -23.26 11.96
C TYR A 719 -10.70 -24.33 11.17
N VAL A 720 -10.77 -25.55 11.70
CA VAL A 720 -11.42 -26.69 11.03
C VAL A 720 -12.34 -27.42 12.00
N THR A 721 -13.60 -27.67 11.62
CA THR A 721 -14.49 -28.55 12.38
C THR A 721 -14.15 -30.01 12.09
N ASP A 722 -13.51 -30.65 13.06
CA ASP A 722 -13.01 -32.01 13.00
C ASP A 722 -14.15 -32.98 13.38
N GLN A 723 -15.16 -33.08 12.50
CA GLN A 723 -16.52 -33.57 12.80
C GLN A 723 -16.54 -34.84 13.66
N ARG A 724 -15.86 -35.91 13.24
CA ARG A 724 -15.92 -37.22 13.93
C ARG A 724 -15.09 -37.25 15.21
N ASN A 725 -14.20 -36.28 15.39
CA ASN A 725 -13.43 -36.07 16.61
C ASN A 725 -14.08 -35.04 17.55
N ASN A 726 -15.28 -34.52 17.25
CA ASN A 726 -16.07 -33.67 18.16
C ASN A 726 -15.32 -32.43 18.70
N ARG A 727 -14.48 -31.81 17.85
CA ARG A 727 -13.61 -30.68 18.22
C ARG A 727 -13.41 -29.70 17.07
N VAL A 728 -12.86 -28.53 17.39
CA VAL A 728 -12.30 -27.59 16.40
C VAL A 728 -10.79 -27.54 16.57
N GLN A 729 -10.07 -27.67 15.46
CA GLN A 729 -8.61 -27.56 15.39
C GLN A 729 -8.21 -26.22 14.75
N LYS A 730 -7.34 -25.45 15.41
CA LYS A 730 -6.67 -24.26 14.83
C LYS A 730 -5.26 -24.64 14.35
N PHE A 731 -4.97 -24.36 13.09
CA PHE A 731 -3.66 -24.49 12.45
C PHE A 731 -3.11 -23.09 12.16
N LEU A 732 -1.87 -22.82 12.58
CA LEU A 732 -1.18 -21.58 12.20
C LEU A 732 -0.63 -21.71 10.77
N MET A 733 -0.39 -20.57 10.11
CA MET A 733 0.17 -20.55 8.76
C MET A 733 1.49 -21.34 8.70
N ASP A 734 1.62 -22.20 7.69
CA ASP A 734 2.72 -23.14 7.45
C ASP A 734 3.00 -24.19 8.56
N ILE A 735 2.10 -24.33 9.55
CA ILE A 735 2.18 -25.34 10.62
C ILE A 735 1.14 -26.46 10.41
N SER A 736 1.61 -27.69 10.16
CA SER A 736 0.76 -28.86 9.88
C SER A 736 0.16 -29.55 11.12
N THR A 737 0.44 -29.04 12.32
CA THR A 737 -0.12 -29.52 13.60
C THR A 737 -1.06 -28.49 14.20
N GLY A 738 -2.32 -28.87 14.41
CA GLY A 738 -3.34 -28.00 14.99
C GLY A 738 -3.48 -28.14 16.51
N THR A 739 -3.91 -27.07 17.15
CA THR A 739 -4.32 -27.04 18.57
C THR A 739 -5.84 -27.12 18.69
N THR A 740 -6.36 -27.82 19.71
CA THR A 740 -7.80 -27.84 19.96
C THR A 740 -8.24 -26.52 20.59
N VAL A 741 -9.21 -25.84 19.96
CA VAL A 741 -9.71 -24.51 20.40
C VAL A 741 -11.19 -24.50 20.77
N ALA A 742 -11.95 -25.53 20.40
CA ALA A 742 -13.31 -25.78 20.89
C ALA A 742 -13.59 -27.28 20.97
N GLY A 743 -14.50 -27.69 21.85
CA GLY A 743 -14.70 -29.10 22.22
C GLY A 743 -13.56 -29.64 23.10
N GLN A 744 -13.35 -30.95 23.11
CA GLN A 744 -12.33 -31.60 23.96
C GLN A 744 -11.14 -32.13 23.16
N ALA A 745 -9.92 -31.88 23.66
CA ALA A 745 -8.67 -32.29 23.01
C ALA A 745 -8.54 -33.82 22.85
N ASN A 746 -9.17 -34.60 23.74
CA ASN A 746 -9.23 -36.06 23.66
C ASN A 746 -10.26 -36.60 22.64
N ALA A 747 -10.86 -35.73 21.82
CA ALA A 747 -11.85 -36.03 20.80
C ALA A 747 -13.18 -36.66 21.30
N THR A 748 -13.48 -36.54 22.59
CA THR A 748 -14.71 -37.07 23.20
C THR A 748 -15.88 -36.11 22.99
N GLY A 749 -17.01 -36.62 22.47
CA GLY A 749 -18.26 -35.87 22.37
C GLY A 749 -19.13 -35.95 23.63
N GLY A 750 -20.05 -35.00 23.81
CA GLY A 750 -20.86 -34.88 25.03
C GLY A 750 -21.95 -33.82 24.96
N LEU A 751 -22.69 -33.65 26.06
CA LEU A 751 -23.89 -32.78 26.17
C LEU A 751 -23.65 -31.45 26.90
N THR A 752 -22.59 -31.31 27.70
CA THR A 752 -22.27 -30.04 28.37
C THR A 752 -21.62 -29.06 27.39
N LEU A 753 -21.59 -27.76 27.69
CA LEU A 753 -21.12 -26.73 26.75
C LEU A 753 -19.61 -26.79 26.43
N ASN A 754 -18.84 -27.57 27.20
CA ASN A 754 -17.41 -27.81 26.92
C ASN A 754 -17.18 -28.93 25.90
N TYR A 755 -18.23 -29.66 25.53
CA TYR A 755 -18.20 -30.77 24.60
C TYR A 755 -19.04 -30.42 23.38
N LEU A 756 -18.56 -30.81 22.20
CA LEU A 756 -19.33 -30.78 20.96
C LEU A 756 -19.79 -32.22 20.62
N ARG A 757 -20.68 -32.36 19.66
CA ARG A 757 -21.09 -33.64 19.09
C ARG A 757 -21.39 -33.47 17.61
N GLY A 758 -20.47 -33.99 16.78
CA GLY A 758 -20.54 -33.87 15.32
C GLY A 758 -20.53 -32.41 14.82
N PRO A 759 -19.63 -31.52 15.28
CA PRO A 759 -19.64 -30.11 14.90
C PRO A 759 -19.56 -29.92 13.38
N LEU A 760 -20.38 -29.01 12.85
CA LEU A 760 -20.51 -28.74 11.41
C LEU A 760 -20.04 -27.34 11.05
N GLY A 761 -20.95 -26.35 11.05
CA GLY A 761 -20.65 -24.98 10.69
C GLY A 761 -19.72 -24.29 11.68
N ILE A 762 -18.82 -23.45 11.17
CA ILE A 762 -17.92 -22.61 11.98
C ILE A 762 -17.75 -21.22 11.39
N ILE A 763 -17.74 -20.22 12.26
CA ILE A 763 -17.29 -18.85 11.95
C ILE A 763 -16.41 -18.34 13.08
N VAL A 764 -15.49 -17.44 12.73
CA VAL A 764 -14.64 -16.71 13.67
C VAL A 764 -14.88 -15.23 13.45
N ASP A 765 -15.25 -14.49 14.49
CA ASP A 765 -15.48 -13.04 14.39
C ASP A 765 -14.16 -12.25 14.49
N GLU A 766 -14.26 -10.93 14.33
CA GLU A 766 -13.10 -10.03 14.31
C GLU A 766 -12.44 -9.88 15.69
N ASN A 767 -13.13 -10.30 16.76
CA ASN A 767 -12.60 -10.41 18.12
C ASN A 767 -11.91 -11.76 18.40
N SER A 768 -11.86 -12.66 17.40
CA SER A 768 -11.43 -14.06 17.50
C SER A 768 -12.30 -14.96 18.38
N ASN A 769 -13.58 -14.63 18.56
CA ASN A 769 -14.55 -15.56 19.14
C ASN A 769 -14.95 -16.62 18.09
N ILE A 770 -15.14 -17.86 18.53
CA ILE A 770 -15.42 -19.01 17.67
C ILE A 770 -16.85 -19.47 17.90
N TYR A 771 -17.70 -19.44 16.87
CA TYR A 771 -19.07 -19.95 16.93
C TYR A 771 -19.13 -21.27 16.19
N VAL A 772 -19.69 -22.30 16.83
CA VAL A 772 -19.71 -23.67 16.29
C VAL A 772 -21.13 -24.23 16.35
N SER A 773 -21.61 -24.74 15.22
CA SER A 773 -22.84 -25.53 15.17
C SER A 773 -22.60 -26.90 15.77
N ASP A 774 -23.08 -27.07 17.01
CA ASP A 774 -23.04 -28.30 17.77
C ASP A 774 -24.22 -29.19 17.35
N ASN A 775 -24.14 -29.65 16.09
CA ASN A 775 -25.24 -30.20 15.29
C ASN A 775 -26.08 -31.25 16.04
N ASN A 776 -25.46 -32.32 16.56
CA ASN A 776 -26.21 -33.40 17.22
C ASN A 776 -26.67 -33.07 18.65
N ASN A 777 -26.55 -31.81 19.06
CA ASN A 777 -27.04 -31.26 20.32
C ASN A 777 -27.99 -30.04 20.09
N ASP A 778 -28.45 -29.79 18.85
CA ASP A 778 -29.45 -28.77 18.49
C ASP A 778 -29.16 -27.34 19.01
N ARG A 779 -27.89 -26.93 18.96
CA ARG A 779 -27.44 -25.63 19.48
C ARG A 779 -26.21 -25.08 18.76
N ILE A 780 -25.98 -23.78 18.93
CA ILE A 780 -24.74 -23.08 18.61
C ILE A 780 -24.02 -22.76 19.93
N VAL A 781 -22.74 -23.07 19.98
CA VAL A 781 -21.89 -22.81 21.14
C VAL A 781 -20.79 -21.84 20.75
N ILE A 782 -20.57 -20.80 21.56
CA ILE A 782 -19.51 -19.81 21.39
C ILE A 782 -18.37 -20.09 22.36
N TRP A 783 -17.13 -20.08 21.86
CA TRP A 783 -15.92 -19.91 22.66
C TRP A 783 -15.40 -18.49 22.44
N SER A 784 -15.51 -17.64 23.45
CA SER A 784 -14.89 -16.31 23.40
C SER A 784 -13.38 -16.41 23.31
N ASN A 785 -12.71 -15.39 22.77
CA ASN A 785 -11.26 -15.39 22.63
C ASN A 785 -10.54 -15.68 23.96
N GLY A 786 -9.68 -16.70 23.97
CA GLY A 786 -8.97 -17.17 25.18
C GLY A 786 -9.80 -18.03 26.15
N ALA A 787 -11.09 -18.25 25.90
CA ALA A 787 -11.94 -19.08 26.78
C ALA A 787 -11.60 -20.57 26.68
N THR A 788 -11.54 -21.24 27.83
CA THR A 788 -11.34 -22.69 27.94
C THR A 788 -12.64 -23.50 27.99
N SER A 789 -13.78 -22.81 27.99
CA SER A 789 -15.13 -23.37 28.15
C SER A 789 -16.12 -22.70 27.20
N GLY A 790 -17.02 -23.48 26.61
CA GLY A 790 -18.04 -22.97 25.69
C GLY A 790 -19.23 -22.35 26.44
N SER A 791 -19.89 -21.39 25.81
CA SER A 791 -21.15 -20.78 26.26
C SER A 791 -22.25 -21.00 25.24
N LEU A 792 -23.50 -21.09 25.68
CA LEU A 792 -24.64 -21.24 24.77
C LEU A 792 -24.88 -19.93 24.03
N PHE A 793 -24.91 -19.97 22.70
CA PHE A 793 -25.19 -18.79 21.86
C PHE A 793 -26.63 -18.80 21.33
N ALA A 794 -27.05 -19.90 20.68
CA ALA A 794 -28.37 -20.02 20.07
C ALA A 794 -28.85 -21.47 20.07
N GLY A 795 -30.17 -21.66 19.97
CA GLY A 795 -30.81 -22.94 20.31
C GLY A 795 -30.75 -23.21 21.82
N ASN A 796 -31.70 -23.96 22.34
CA ASN A 796 -31.78 -24.29 23.78
C ASN A 796 -31.26 -25.72 24.10
N GLY A 797 -30.67 -26.40 23.12
CA GLY A 797 -30.23 -27.79 23.25
C GLY A 797 -31.36 -28.82 23.15
N THR A 798 -32.52 -28.44 22.60
CA THR A 798 -33.65 -29.34 22.34
C THR A 798 -34.16 -29.16 20.91
N THR A 799 -34.32 -30.27 20.21
CA THR A 799 -34.86 -30.33 18.84
C THR A 799 -36.24 -29.68 18.76
N GLY A 800 -36.47 -28.80 17.79
CA GLY A 800 -37.78 -28.22 17.53
C GLY A 800 -37.76 -27.01 16.62
N ASN A 801 -38.94 -26.41 16.42
CA ASN A 801 -39.14 -25.29 15.48
C ASN A 801 -39.56 -23.98 16.15
N SER A 802 -39.55 -23.91 17.50
CA SER A 802 -39.75 -22.65 18.24
C SER A 802 -38.64 -21.63 17.91
N ILE A 803 -38.86 -20.36 18.27
CA ILE A 803 -37.87 -19.28 18.03
C ILE A 803 -36.58 -19.42 18.86
N ASN A 804 -36.56 -20.29 19.86
CA ASN A 804 -35.41 -20.63 20.71
C ASN A 804 -34.95 -22.09 20.55
N GLN A 805 -35.47 -22.81 19.55
CA GLN A 805 -35.12 -24.18 19.20
C GLN A 805 -34.56 -24.23 17.78
N LEU A 806 -33.74 -25.25 17.52
CA LEU A 806 -33.15 -25.58 16.23
C LEU A 806 -33.34 -27.09 15.99
N ASP A 807 -33.14 -27.55 14.76
CA ASP A 807 -33.19 -28.97 14.38
C ASP A 807 -32.06 -29.26 13.37
N ASP A 808 -31.01 -29.94 13.85
CA ASP A 808 -29.74 -30.16 13.15
C ASP A 808 -29.10 -28.84 12.61
N PRO A 809 -28.63 -27.90 13.46
CA PRO A 809 -27.97 -26.69 12.98
C PRO A 809 -26.73 -26.99 12.12
N TYR A 810 -26.58 -26.23 11.03
CA TYR A 810 -25.62 -26.49 9.94
C TYR A 810 -24.66 -25.30 9.76
N GLY A 811 -24.49 -24.73 8.55
CA GLY A 811 -23.62 -23.57 8.32
C GLY A 811 -24.08 -22.29 9.05
N LEU A 812 -23.11 -21.39 9.26
CA LEU A 812 -23.25 -20.13 9.97
C LEU A 812 -22.74 -18.98 9.08
N ALA A 813 -23.30 -17.78 9.26
CA ALA A 813 -22.74 -16.57 8.66
C ALA A 813 -22.78 -15.40 9.66
N HIS A 814 -21.68 -14.66 9.75
CA HIS A 814 -21.60 -13.41 10.50
C HIS A 814 -21.99 -12.24 9.59
N ASP A 815 -22.88 -11.37 10.06
CA ASP A 815 -22.93 -9.98 9.58
C ASP A 815 -22.16 -9.10 10.59
N PRO A 816 -20.92 -8.67 10.26
CA PRO A 816 -20.14 -7.85 11.18
C PRO A 816 -20.91 -6.57 11.54
N ASN A 817 -21.59 -5.93 10.58
CA ASN A 817 -22.23 -4.63 10.77
C ASN A 817 -23.20 -4.62 11.96
N SER A 818 -23.98 -5.69 12.12
CA SER A 818 -24.99 -5.81 13.18
C SER A 818 -24.62 -6.78 14.32
N ASP A 819 -23.45 -7.43 14.27
CA ASP A 819 -23.06 -8.57 15.12
C ASP A 819 -24.11 -9.71 15.08
N ALA A 820 -24.81 -9.85 13.95
CA ALA A 820 -25.84 -10.86 13.76
C ALA A 820 -25.24 -12.17 13.28
N ILE A 821 -25.65 -13.27 13.90
CA ILE A 821 -25.31 -14.61 13.45
C ILE A 821 -26.54 -15.21 12.78
N TYR A 822 -26.42 -15.48 11.48
CA TYR A 822 -27.37 -16.26 10.72
C TYR A 822 -27.03 -17.74 10.87
N ILE A 823 -28.06 -18.56 11.02
CA ILE A 823 -27.95 -19.99 11.31
C ILE A 823 -28.81 -20.76 10.33
N VAL A 824 -28.22 -21.74 9.66
CA VAL A 824 -28.94 -22.76 8.91
C VAL A 824 -29.61 -23.73 9.88
N ASP A 825 -30.93 -23.74 9.90
CA ASP A 825 -31.76 -24.65 10.68
C ASP A 825 -32.30 -25.73 9.71
N TYR A 826 -31.49 -26.78 9.54
CA TYR A 826 -31.47 -27.68 8.37
C TYR A 826 -32.77 -28.45 8.16
N ASN A 827 -33.23 -29.16 9.20
CA ASN A 827 -34.44 -29.98 9.15
C ASN A 827 -35.71 -29.11 9.17
N ASN A 828 -35.66 -27.93 9.79
CA ASN A 828 -36.73 -26.93 9.74
C ASN A 828 -36.80 -26.15 8.41
N HIS A 829 -35.81 -26.32 7.52
CA HIS A 829 -35.72 -25.68 6.21
C HIS A 829 -35.87 -24.15 6.26
N ARG A 830 -35.14 -23.53 7.19
CA ARG A 830 -35.17 -22.09 7.43
C ARG A 830 -33.80 -21.53 7.80
N ILE A 831 -33.65 -20.22 7.63
CA ILE A 831 -32.53 -19.47 8.19
C ILE A 831 -33.06 -18.61 9.34
N MET A 832 -32.41 -18.74 10.50
CA MET A 832 -32.71 -17.98 11.70
C MET A 832 -31.60 -16.96 11.96
N ARG A 833 -31.93 -15.77 12.47
CA ARG A 833 -30.97 -14.76 12.94
C ARG A 833 -31.02 -14.64 14.45
N TYR A 834 -29.86 -14.68 15.09
CA TYR A 834 -29.67 -14.44 16.52
C TYR A 834 -28.66 -13.31 16.73
N PHE A 835 -28.68 -12.75 17.94
CA PHE A 835 -27.72 -11.76 18.42
C PHE A 835 -27.16 -12.25 19.75
N GLN A 836 -25.94 -11.83 20.09
CA GLN A 836 -25.31 -12.15 21.38
C GLN A 836 -26.23 -11.79 22.55
N ASN A 837 -26.30 -12.67 23.56
CA ASN A 837 -27.14 -12.56 24.75
C ASN A 837 -28.67 -12.59 24.51
N ASN A 838 -29.16 -12.82 23.28
CA ASN A 838 -30.58 -12.97 23.01
C ASN A 838 -30.98 -14.46 22.93
N SER A 839 -31.89 -14.90 23.80
CA SER A 839 -32.29 -16.31 23.91
C SER A 839 -33.28 -16.77 22.83
N SER A 840 -33.71 -15.88 21.93
CA SER A 840 -34.65 -16.17 20.84
C SER A 840 -34.22 -15.49 19.54
N GLY A 841 -34.36 -16.21 18.44
CA GLY A 841 -34.02 -15.77 17.09
C GLY A 841 -35.22 -15.25 16.31
N THR A 842 -34.94 -14.65 15.15
CA THR A 842 -35.93 -14.20 14.16
C THR A 842 -35.85 -15.04 12.89
N LEU A 843 -36.98 -15.43 12.30
CA LEU A 843 -37.00 -16.06 10.97
C LEU A 843 -36.57 -15.05 9.91
N VAL A 844 -35.63 -15.42 9.04
CA VAL A 844 -35.13 -14.58 7.95
C VAL A 844 -35.54 -15.11 6.58
N ALA A 845 -35.42 -16.42 6.38
CA ALA A 845 -35.66 -17.07 5.09
C ALA A 845 -36.24 -18.48 5.28
N GLY A 846 -37.04 -18.95 4.32
CA GLY A 846 -37.67 -20.26 4.37
C GLY A 846 -38.77 -20.37 5.44
N GLY A 847 -38.85 -21.51 6.14
CA GLY A 847 -39.85 -21.76 7.19
C GLY A 847 -41.24 -22.16 6.67
N ASN A 848 -41.49 -22.06 5.36
CA ASN A 848 -42.73 -22.48 4.69
C ASN A 848 -42.75 -23.98 4.32
N GLY A 849 -42.07 -24.82 5.10
CA GLY A 849 -41.86 -26.24 4.82
C GLY A 849 -40.87 -26.53 3.68
N ASN A 850 -40.61 -27.83 3.45
CA ASN A 850 -39.66 -28.31 2.43
C ASN A 850 -40.18 -28.00 1.03
N GLY A 851 -39.37 -27.33 0.21
CA GLY A 851 -39.74 -27.16 -1.19
C GLY A 851 -38.80 -26.33 -2.04
N LYS A 852 -39.21 -26.14 -3.29
CA LYS A 852 -38.46 -25.45 -4.36
C LYS A 852 -39.13 -24.16 -4.81
N ASN A 853 -40.24 -23.77 -4.20
CA ASN A 853 -40.87 -22.48 -4.45
C ASN A 853 -39.99 -21.34 -3.88
N GLN A 854 -40.13 -20.13 -4.42
CA GLN A 854 -39.27 -19.00 -4.03
C GLN A 854 -39.43 -18.55 -2.56
N THR A 855 -40.44 -19.03 -1.84
CA THR A 855 -40.67 -18.80 -0.40
C THR A 855 -40.22 -19.97 0.49
N GLN A 856 -39.74 -21.07 -0.11
CA GLN A 856 -39.35 -22.31 0.56
C GLN A 856 -37.86 -22.59 0.40
N LEU A 857 -37.29 -23.37 1.32
CA LEU A 857 -35.97 -23.96 1.19
C LEU A 857 -36.10 -25.49 1.27
N SER A 858 -35.06 -26.21 0.87
CA SER A 858 -35.02 -27.67 0.87
C SER A 858 -33.66 -28.13 1.36
N LEU A 859 -33.61 -28.53 2.65
CA LEU A 859 -32.39 -28.98 3.33
C LEU A 859 -31.19 -28.04 3.06
N PRO A 860 -31.29 -26.73 3.36
CA PRO A 860 -30.17 -25.81 3.17
C PRO A 860 -29.00 -26.24 4.07
N THR A 861 -27.73 -26.16 3.62
CA THR A 861 -26.57 -26.59 4.46
C THR A 861 -25.59 -25.49 4.80
N ALA A 862 -25.47 -24.44 3.99
CA ALA A 862 -24.53 -23.35 4.22
C ALA A 862 -25.11 -22.02 3.76
N ILE A 863 -24.50 -20.94 4.26
CA ILE A 863 -24.90 -19.56 4.03
C ILE A 863 -23.66 -18.67 3.98
N TYR A 864 -23.71 -17.67 3.11
CA TYR A 864 -22.73 -16.59 3.06
C TYR A 864 -23.47 -15.25 3.11
N PHE A 865 -23.04 -14.35 3.99
CA PHE A 865 -23.60 -13.00 4.07
C PHE A 865 -22.83 -12.05 3.15
N ASP A 866 -23.51 -11.56 2.13
CA ASP A 866 -23.00 -10.56 1.19
C ASP A 866 -23.39 -9.17 1.70
N SER A 867 -22.44 -8.50 2.35
CA SER A 867 -22.60 -7.17 2.95
C SER A 867 -22.84 -6.06 1.93
N LEU A 868 -22.34 -6.20 0.69
CA LEU A 868 -22.48 -5.20 -0.37
C LEU A 868 -23.92 -5.11 -0.89
N SER A 869 -24.61 -6.26 -0.95
CA SER A 869 -26.00 -6.36 -1.38
C SER A 869 -27.00 -6.53 -0.23
N ASN A 870 -26.51 -6.58 1.01
CA ASN A 870 -27.28 -6.86 2.23
C ASN A 870 -28.17 -8.11 2.07
N SER A 871 -27.58 -9.22 1.64
CA SER A 871 -28.30 -10.44 1.30
C SER A 871 -27.57 -11.72 1.71
N LEU A 872 -28.32 -12.81 1.84
CA LEU A 872 -27.80 -14.14 2.10
C LEU A 872 -27.73 -14.93 0.80
N LEU A 873 -26.55 -15.44 0.46
CA LEU A 873 -26.43 -16.58 -0.45
C LEU A 873 -26.67 -17.85 0.36
N ILE A 874 -27.68 -18.62 -0.02
CA ILE A 874 -28.10 -19.84 0.67
C ILE A 874 -27.81 -21.03 -0.23
N VAL A 875 -27.04 -21.99 0.28
CA VAL A 875 -26.79 -23.27 -0.37
C VAL A 875 -27.98 -24.18 -0.11
N ASN A 876 -28.88 -24.27 -1.09
CA ASN A 876 -30.15 -24.96 -0.99
C ASN A 876 -30.00 -26.42 -1.46
N THR A 877 -29.33 -27.21 -0.64
CA THR A 877 -28.67 -28.48 -1.00
C THR A 877 -29.63 -29.55 -1.51
N GLY A 878 -30.82 -29.67 -0.90
CA GLY A 878 -31.91 -30.54 -1.35
C GLY A 878 -32.55 -30.10 -2.66
N ALA A 879 -32.49 -28.80 -2.99
CA ALA A 879 -32.87 -28.26 -4.29
C ALA A 879 -31.71 -28.21 -5.30
N HIS A 880 -30.49 -28.55 -4.93
CA HIS A 880 -29.31 -28.56 -5.81
C HIS A 880 -29.03 -27.19 -6.49
N ASN A 881 -29.29 -26.09 -5.80
CA ASN A 881 -29.05 -24.74 -6.31
C ASN A 881 -28.53 -23.80 -5.22
N ILE A 882 -27.98 -22.66 -5.65
CA ILE A 882 -27.61 -21.52 -4.80
C ILE A 882 -28.64 -20.43 -5.06
N VAL A 883 -29.22 -19.90 -3.98
CA VAL A 883 -30.27 -18.87 -4.05
C VAL A 883 -29.87 -17.64 -3.23
N ARG A 884 -30.26 -16.44 -3.68
CA ARG A 884 -30.01 -15.18 -2.99
C ARG A 884 -31.31 -14.70 -2.34
N TRP A 885 -31.28 -14.49 -1.03
CA TRP A 885 -32.37 -13.92 -0.25
C TRP A 885 -31.94 -12.54 0.27
N VAL A 886 -32.50 -11.46 -0.28
CA VAL A 886 -32.24 -10.09 0.17
C VAL A 886 -32.93 -9.86 1.51
N LEU A 887 -32.22 -9.27 2.49
CA LEU A 887 -32.78 -9.13 3.84
C LEU A 887 -33.99 -8.18 3.83
N GLY A 888 -35.12 -8.67 4.34
CA GLY A 888 -36.41 -7.96 4.32
C GLY A 888 -37.36 -8.42 3.21
N GLU A 889 -36.87 -9.11 2.18
CA GLU A 889 -37.72 -9.68 1.13
C GLU A 889 -38.40 -10.98 1.56
N SER A 890 -39.50 -11.32 0.88
CA SER A 890 -40.30 -12.53 1.16
C SER A 890 -39.95 -13.75 0.31
N SER A 891 -39.03 -13.60 -0.65
CA SER A 891 -38.71 -14.65 -1.62
C SER A 891 -37.28 -14.56 -2.17
N TRP A 892 -36.68 -15.71 -2.50
CA TRP A 892 -35.34 -15.79 -3.07
C TRP A 892 -35.30 -15.70 -4.61
N THR A 893 -34.13 -15.33 -5.13
CA THR A 893 -33.77 -15.37 -6.56
C THR A 893 -32.69 -16.43 -6.82
N LEU A 894 -32.69 -17.05 -8.00
CA LEU A 894 -31.69 -18.07 -8.36
C LEU A 894 -30.34 -17.42 -8.69
N VAL A 895 -29.24 -17.98 -8.19
CA VAL A 895 -27.87 -17.54 -8.53
C VAL A 895 -27.14 -18.59 -9.38
N ALA A 896 -27.15 -19.85 -8.95
CA ALA A 896 -26.53 -20.95 -9.71
C ALA A 896 -27.26 -22.29 -9.52
N GLY A 897 -27.08 -23.19 -10.49
CA GLY A 897 -27.88 -24.41 -10.59
C GLY A 897 -29.17 -24.17 -11.37
N ASN A 898 -30.19 -24.98 -11.11
CA ASN A 898 -31.45 -24.97 -11.86
C ASN A 898 -32.62 -24.50 -10.99
N ILE A 899 -33.52 -23.67 -11.53
CA ILE A 899 -34.71 -23.16 -10.83
C ILE A 899 -35.65 -24.28 -10.35
N ASN A 900 -35.77 -25.35 -11.14
CA ASN A 900 -36.58 -26.54 -10.81
C ASN A 900 -35.83 -27.52 -9.89
N GLY A 901 -34.61 -27.18 -9.48
CA GLY A 901 -33.73 -28.00 -8.67
C GLY A 901 -33.39 -29.36 -9.29
N THR A 902 -33.12 -29.37 -10.59
CA THR A 902 -32.63 -30.54 -11.33
C THR A 902 -31.13 -30.70 -11.10
N ALA A 903 -30.71 -31.87 -10.61
CA ALA A 903 -29.29 -32.18 -10.45
C ALA A 903 -28.63 -32.48 -11.81
N GLY A 904 -27.35 -32.15 -11.95
CA GLY A 904 -26.59 -32.45 -13.18
C GLY A 904 -25.09 -32.16 -13.07
N ILE A 905 -24.35 -32.49 -14.14
CA ILE A 905 -22.88 -32.37 -14.19
C ILE A 905 -22.37 -31.25 -15.12
N SER A 906 -23.24 -30.58 -15.86
CA SER A 906 -22.87 -29.47 -16.76
C SER A 906 -22.46 -28.21 -15.98
N SER A 907 -21.98 -27.18 -16.68
CA SER A 907 -21.67 -25.85 -16.12
C SER A 907 -22.85 -25.19 -15.38
N MET A 908 -24.06 -25.34 -15.91
CA MET A 908 -25.30 -24.75 -15.36
C MET A 908 -25.95 -25.57 -14.23
N HIS A 909 -25.41 -26.75 -13.89
CA HIS A 909 -26.04 -27.65 -12.91
C HIS A 909 -25.08 -27.94 -11.76
N LEU A 910 -25.66 -28.07 -10.57
CA LEU A 910 -24.99 -28.52 -9.35
C LEU A 910 -25.64 -29.85 -8.91
N LYS A 911 -25.01 -30.56 -7.98
CA LYS A 911 -25.54 -31.80 -7.39
C LYS A 911 -25.23 -31.83 -5.90
N SER A 912 -26.24 -31.48 -5.10
CA SER A 912 -26.11 -31.31 -3.65
C SER A 912 -24.86 -30.48 -3.27
N PRO A 913 -24.74 -29.23 -3.76
CA PRO A 913 -23.65 -28.36 -3.33
C PRO A 913 -23.73 -28.18 -1.81
N THR A 914 -22.61 -28.00 -1.11
CA THR A 914 -22.65 -27.86 0.37
C THR A 914 -22.15 -26.54 0.91
N ASP A 915 -21.43 -25.76 0.11
CA ASP A 915 -20.88 -24.48 0.55
C ASP A 915 -20.69 -23.48 -0.61
N VAL A 916 -20.67 -22.19 -0.27
CA VAL A 916 -20.53 -21.05 -1.18
C VAL A 916 -19.73 -19.91 -0.55
N THR A 917 -18.82 -19.30 -1.31
CA THR A 917 -18.12 -18.08 -0.89
C THR A 917 -17.94 -17.11 -2.05
N LEU A 918 -17.68 -15.84 -1.75
CA LEU A 918 -17.39 -14.78 -2.72
C LEU A 918 -15.96 -14.26 -2.58
N ASP A 919 -15.34 -13.86 -3.69
CA ASP A 919 -14.16 -12.99 -3.64
C ASP A 919 -14.55 -11.49 -3.53
N PRO A 920 -13.61 -10.58 -3.20
CA PRO A 920 -13.88 -9.15 -3.11
C PRO A 920 -14.34 -8.48 -4.42
N MET A 921 -14.25 -9.16 -5.56
CA MET A 921 -14.83 -8.69 -6.83
C MET A 921 -16.26 -9.19 -7.04
N GLY A 922 -16.80 -10.02 -6.14
CA GLY A 922 -18.14 -10.60 -6.18
C GLY A 922 -18.25 -11.88 -7.02
N ASN A 923 -17.15 -12.48 -7.48
CA ASN A 923 -17.22 -13.77 -8.16
C ASN A 923 -17.51 -14.88 -7.14
N MET A 924 -18.30 -15.87 -7.54
CA MET A 924 -18.81 -16.90 -6.64
C MET A 924 -18.11 -18.24 -6.84
N TYR A 925 -17.81 -18.90 -5.72
CA TYR A 925 -17.18 -20.20 -5.64
C TYR A 925 -18.14 -21.16 -4.94
N VAL A 926 -18.31 -22.38 -5.46
CA VAL A 926 -19.29 -23.35 -4.95
C VAL A 926 -18.66 -24.73 -4.79
N ALA A 927 -18.80 -25.32 -3.60
CA ALA A 927 -18.45 -26.71 -3.33
C ALA A 927 -19.54 -27.65 -3.88
N ASP A 928 -19.39 -28.11 -5.11
CA ASP A 928 -20.34 -28.97 -5.82
C ASP A 928 -20.12 -30.45 -5.43
N ARG A 929 -20.41 -30.75 -4.16
CA ARG A 929 -19.99 -31.94 -3.40
C ARG A 929 -20.20 -33.27 -4.13
N ASN A 930 -21.42 -33.61 -4.57
CA ASN A 930 -21.68 -34.90 -5.22
C ASN A 930 -21.17 -34.95 -6.69
N ASN A 931 -20.62 -33.85 -7.21
CA ASN A 931 -19.90 -33.78 -8.49
C ASN A 931 -18.38 -33.72 -8.31
N GLN A 932 -17.84 -33.80 -7.08
CA GLN A 932 -16.40 -33.89 -6.79
C GLN A 932 -15.55 -32.73 -7.36
N ARG A 933 -16.10 -31.51 -7.30
CA ARG A 933 -15.49 -30.31 -7.91
C ARG A 933 -15.80 -29.02 -7.16
N ILE A 934 -14.94 -28.02 -7.35
CA ILE A 934 -15.25 -26.62 -7.03
C ILE A 934 -15.58 -25.88 -8.34
N GLN A 935 -16.75 -25.24 -8.37
CA GLN A 935 -17.23 -24.44 -9.50
C GLN A 935 -16.98 -22.95 -9.23
N PHE A 936 -16.45 -22.24 -10.21
CA PHE A 936 -16.27 -20.78 -10.23
C PHE A 936 -17.27 -20.13 -11.20
N TYR A 937 -17.93 -19.07 -10.74
CA TYR A 937 -18.90 -18.28 -11.48
C TYR A 937 -18.45 -16.81 -11.45
N PRO A 938 -18.08 -16.20 -12.60
CA PRO A 938 -17.89 -14.76 -12.68
C PRO A 938 -19.15 -13.99 -12.26
N VAL A 939 -19.01 -12.73 -11.85
CA VAL A 939 -20.15 -11.85 -11.51
C VAL A 939 -21.19 -11.86 -12.63
N GLY A 940 -22.42 -12.24 -12.29
CA GLY A 940 -23.57 -12.27 -13.22
C GLY A 940 -23.65 -13.49 -14.15
N GLU A 941 -22.67 -14.37 -14.15
CA GLU A 941 -22.65 -15.58 -14.98
C GLU A 941 -23.34 -16.77 -14.31
N THR A 942 -24.19 -17.47 -15.06
CA THR A 942 -24.87 -18.71 -14.59
C THR A 942 -24.12 -19.99 -14.97
N ASN A 943 -23.03 -19.87 -15.74
CA ASN A 943 -22.19 -20.99 -16.19
C ASN A 943 -20.95 -21.14 -15.29
N GLY A 944 -20.92 -22.20 -14.48
CA GLY A 944 -19.78 -22.49 -13.62
C GLY A 944 -18.65 -23.20 -14.37
N THR A 945 -17.42 -22.74 -14.16
CA THR A 945 -16.18 -23.38 -14.63
C THR A 945 -15.56 -24.19 -13.49
N THR A 946 -15.16 -25.43 -13.76
CA THR A 946 -14.47 -26.26 -12.76
C THR A 946 -13.04 -25.77 -12.58
N ILE A 947 -12.69 -25.30 -11.37
CA ILE A 947 -11.35 -24.77 -11.05
C ILE A 947 -10.51 -25.73 -10.20
N ALA A 948 -11.15 -26.63 -9.45
CA ALA A 948 -10.48 -27.66 -8.66
C ALA A 948 -11.32 -28.95 -8.63
N GLY A 949 -10.65 -30.09 -8.47
CA GLY A 949 -11.28 -31.42 -8.58
C GLY A 949 -11.60 -31.80 -10.03
N ARG A 950 -12.30 -32.92 -10.22
CA ARG A 950 -12.70 -33.41 -11.55
C ARG A 950 -14.14 -33.90 -11.51
N THR A 951 -15.00 -33.27 -12.32
CA THR A 951 -16.44 -33.55 -12.39
C THR A 951 -16.74 -35.05 -12.44
N GLY A 952 -17.37 -35.58 -11.38
CA GLY A 952 -17.80 -36.97 -11.25
C GLY A 952 -16.69 -37.99 -10.93
N ILE A 953 -15.46 -37.57 -10.63
CA ILE A 953 -14.32 -38.45 -10.35
C ILE A 953 -13.85 -38.24 -8.90
N THR A 954 -14.04 -39.25 -8.07
CA THR A 954 -13.54 -39.32 -6.69
C THR A 954 -12.09 -39.80 -6.65
N GLY A 955 -11.29 -39.30 -5.70
CA GLY A 955 -9.98 -39.89 -5.37
C GLY A 955 -9.15 -39.06 -4.40
N SER A 956 -7.99 -39.59 -4.01
CA SER A 956 -7.10 -39.03 -2.98
C SER A 956 -5.86 -38.29 -3.52
N ASN A 957 -5.65 -38.27 -4.84
CA ASN A 957 -4.59 -37.48 -5.46
C ASN A 957 -4.84 -35.97 -5.25
N SER A 958 -3.79 -35.14 -5.38
CA SER A 958 -3.90 -33.68 -5.20
C SER A 958 -4.79 -32.96 -6.23
N THR A 959 -5.15 -33.62 -7.33
CA THR A 959 -6.05 -33.08 -8.36
C THR A 959 -7.50 -33.55 -8.21
N LEU A 960 -7.78 -34.34 -7.16
CA LEU A 960 -9.06 -34.98 -6.90
C LEU A 960 -9.55 -34.67 -5.48
N PHE A 961 -10.84 -34.89 -5.27
CA PHE A 961 -11.49 -34.84 -3.97
C PHE A 961 -12.23 -36.15 -3.70
N ASP A 962 -12.47 -36.43 -2.43
CA ASP A 962 -13.58 -37.26 -2.00
C ASP A 962 -14.49 -36.46 -1.09
N THR A 963 -15.55 -35.96 -1.72
CA THR A 963 -16.67 -35.27 -1.11
C THR A 963 -16.24 -33.92 -0.55
N PRO A 964 -15.92 -32.92 -1.41
CA PRO A 964 -15.54 -31.59 -0.97
C PRO A 964 -16.72 -30.94 -0.25
N SER A 965 -16.54 -30.52 1.01
CA SER A 965 -17.65 -30.08 1.86
C SER A 965 -17.73 -28.57 2.07
N SER A 966 -16.60 -27.87 2.19
CA SER A 966 -16.51 -26.43 2.48
C SER A 966 -15.30 -25.78 1.79
N ILE A 967 -15.37 -24.47 1.56
CA ILE A 967 -14.43 -23.64 0.82
C ILE A 967 -14.27 -22.23 1.41
N ILE A 968 -13.04 -21.74 1.46
CA ILE A 968 -12.75 -20.33 1.80
C ILE A 968 -11.58 -19.80 0.96
N LEU A 969 -11.49 -18.48 0.86
CA LEU A 969 -10.39 -17.78 0.23
C LEU A 969 -9.55 -17.09 1.31
N ASP A 970 -8.21 -17.13 1.21
CA ASP A 970 -7.35 -16.25 2.01
C ASP A 970 -7.26 -14.84 1.41
N ASN A 971 -6.60 -13.91 2.10
CA ASN A 971 -6.43 -12.53 1.64
C ASN A 971 -5.66 -12.40 0.30
N GLN A 972 -4.94 -13.44 -0.11
CA GLN A 972 -4.26 -13.53 -1.41
C GLN A 972 -5.10 -14.29 -2.46
N LEU A 973 -6.35 -14.65 -2.11
CA LEU A 973 -7.34 -15.34 -2.93
C LEU A 973 -6.89 -16.74 -3.40
N ASN A 974 -6.07 -17.40 -2.57
CA ASN A 974 -5.84 -18.84 -2.66
C ASN A 974 -7.06 -19.57 -2.09
N LEU A 975 -7.44 -20.66 -2.75
CA LEU A 975 -8.63 -21.44 -2.40
C LEU A 975 -8.27 -22.56 -1.43
N TYR A 976 -8.91 -22.60 -0.28
CA TYR A 976 -8.87 -23.72 0.66
C TYR A 976 -10.11 -24.58 0.47
N VAL A 977 -9.95 -25.90 0.49
CA VAL A 977 -11.04 -26.87 0.29
C VAL A 977 -10.97 -27.96 1.34
N VAL A 978 -12.07 -28.19 2.05
CA VAL A 978 -12.25 -29.35 2.93
C VAL A 978 -12.48 -30.60 2.08
N ASP A 979 -11.56 -31.56 2.13
CA ASP A 979 -11.60 -32.79 1.35
C ASP A 979 -11.97 -33.96 2.28
N ARG A 980 -13.27 -34.05 2.58
CA ARG A 980 -13.82 -34.68 3.78
C ARG A 980 -13.40 -36.14 3.97
N PHE A 981 -13.65 -37.01 3.00
CA PHE A 981 -13.31 -38.44 3.15
C PHE A 981 -11.84 -38.75 2.82
N ASN A 982 -11.08 -37.77 2.33
CA ASN A 982 -9.61 -37.84 2.29
C ASN A 982 -8.96 -37.32 3.59
N HIS A 983 -9.73 -36.91 4.59
CA HIS A 983 -9.24 -36.53 5.93
C HIS A 983 -8.26 -35.35 5.95
N ARG A 984 -8.43 -34.39 5.03
CA ARG A 984 -7.47 -33.30 4.81
C ARG A 984 -8.12 -31.98 4.38
N ILE A 985 -7.36 -30.90 4.49
CA ILE A 985 -7.63 -29.61 3.84
C ILE A 985 -6.59 -29.39 2.74
N GLN A 986 -7.04 -29.02 1.54
CA GLN A 986 -6.17 -28.70 0.39
C GLN A 986 -6.19 -27.20 0.11
N LYS A 987 -5.00 -26.58 -0.03
CA LYS A 987 -4.81 -25.21 -0.53
C LYS A 987 -4.41 -25.23 -2.00
N PHE A 988 -5.12 -24.47 -2.81
CA PHE A 988 -4.86 -24.23 -4.22
C PHE A 988 -4.34 -22.79 -4.38
N LEU A 989 -3.12 -22.65 -4.92
CA LEU A 989 -2.46 -21.36 -5.07
C LEU A 989 -2.93 -20.65 -6.32
N ARG A 990 -3.31 -19.37 -6.19
CA ARG A 990 -3.65 -18.49 -7.30
C ARG A 990 -2.38 -18.05 -8.05
N TYR A 991 -2.46 -17.90 -9.39
CA TYR A 991 -1.37 -17.38 -10.23
C TYR A 991 -1.88 -16.54 -11.42
#